data_AF-A0A7Y6AEW4-F1
#
_entry.id   AF-A0A7Y6AEW4-F1
#
_cell.length_a   1.000
_cell.length_b   1.000
_cell.length_c   1.000
_cell.angle_alpha   90.00
_cell.angle_beta   90.00
_cell.angle_gamma   90.00
#
_symmetry.space_group_name_H-M   'P 1'
#
loop_
_entity.id
_entity.type
_entity.pdbx_description
1 polymer ?
#
loop_
_entity_poly.entity_id
_entity_poly.type
_entity_poly.pdbx_seq_one_letter_code
_entity_poly.pdbx_strand_id
1 'polypeptide(L)'
;MAFMRHKTTGYTLALAHPTGEWGAAFVRGGRVAVVGETALTYEGELGDAYDGQLRGVDDVFHFHSDGAVHLPVVDGSWQTLFLHGTRCQWYHWDRGSVRICDWTEIGNWGSALPDAYRADLDVLLAAPDSPTGHTRTYFFQGARVLTLDWETGVVRECLLTEGPDESGAGGWARLPEDFHADLDHVIALPEAGGVRRSLLVKGPNGLILNWATGVEQRGVLTGLMAGLGALPTEYVTQMRPVSGRYTAADGTSVVELRVDLEGERPLGTVSGDVFTVSGGTTTYANSFRAATVTAYTSPDRMLVVQKGGVEFANPSTRTGLQVVIPRVAADQPVPTAQLTLAGPAWTDPVSWTCAWQSAMYRTVDVETDAIADMPVFAQYDTTHGPTPPGYRNRLLSVPTAYAEAGIEMRTSGTANIAPDTSGADLMWSVAELHAAMLENFSLHREVPQWKLWAFAATRFTQRGVIGIMFDQAGLQRQGMAVFAQELRDFGLVGSAHELHTYVHEFGHAFNLLHAWQKNLAQPPAPLGPGNGFGDLSWMNYPQNYRSPSGDGTEAFWRAFPFRFSDNELRHLRHGFYRHVVPGGSDFIMDSQMQAGSAEAFALPTTDESGLRLEVGGKSGFAYGEPVMVELKLSRTRGDVAVMRDLDPKAEHVAIAITDPYGRSRVFRPMARICHGHGAAREDLMVTLTEAEPATYATAYLGYGANGLYMSEPGLYRVVAVYLAPDGSRVVSAPRPVRVRQPLDRTDQHVGELLTGDQQGTLIAVLGSDAPQLQAGNEALQELTERYDRHPLTAYARLARGANAARHFQRVRHNRVEVRRPDVKESVAQLTAAIEVSRGDEGLDNLTLNAAMRRLARVHAEDGNLHRAEAVLTGMVDTFRTKGVPRQVQRRIQQQADQTRAEIQPTG
;
A
#
# COMPACT_ATOMS: atom_id res chain seq x y z
N MET A 1 11.09 10.65 -15.12
CA MET A 1 11.25 9.19 -15.29
C MET A 1 11.88 8.96 -16.65
N ALA A 2 12.64 7.89 -16.83
CA ALA A 2 13.11 7.53 -18.17
C ALA A 2 11.89 7.17 -19.02
N PHE A 3 11.81 7.69 -20.24
CA PHE A 3 10.71 7.41 -21.16
C PHE A 3 10.77 5.97 -21.71
N MET A 4 11.98 5.43 -21.87
CA MET A 4 12.25 4.10 -22.42
C MET A 4 12.85 3.17 -21.35
N ARG A 5 12.46 1.89 -21.36
CA ARG A 5 13.03 0.82 -20.52
C ARG A 5 14.48 0.53 -20.93
N HIS A 6 15.35 0.34 -19.96
CA HIS A 6 16.71 -0.15 -20.21
C HIS A 6 16.71 -1.59 -20.75
N LYS A 7 17.60 -1.85 -21.73
CA LYS A 7 17.67 -3.11 -22.45
C LYS A 7 18.74 -4.03 -21.90
N THR A 8 18.42 -5.32 -21.83
CA THR A 8 19.40 -6.37 -21.45
C THR A 8 20.22 -6.87 -22.63
N THR A 9 20.08 -6.26 -23.81
CA THR A 9 20.90 -6.51 -25.00
C THR A 9 22.27 -5.84 -24.88
N GLY A 10 23.22 -6.29 -25.70
CA GLY A 10 24.56 -5.68 -25.80
C GLY A 10 24.56 -4.27 -26.39
N TYR A 11 23.45 -3.87 -27.03
CA TYR A 11 23.17 -2.56 -27.61
C TYR A 11 21.96 -1.91 -26.94
N THR A 12 21.84 -0.58 -27.03
CA THR A 12 20.73 0.18 -26.40
C THR A 12 19.61 0.50 -27.38
N LEU A 13 19.92 0.59 -28.69
CA LEU A 13 18.92 0.79 -29.74
C LEU A 13 19.30 0.04 -31.01
N ALA A 14 18.29 -0.31 -31.80
CA ALA A 14 18.44 -0.84 -33.14
C ALA A 14 17.49 -0.12 -34.11
N LEU A 15 17.98 0.24 -35.29
CA LEU A 15 17.23 0.94 -36.32
C LEU A 15 17.39 0.24 -37.66
N ALA A 16 16.29 0.10 -38.39
CA ALA A 16 16.33 -0.42 -39.75
C ALA A 16 17.10 0.53 -40.67
N HIS A 17 17.79 -0.03 -41.66
CA HIS A 17 18.51 0.71 -42.67
C HIS A 17 17.51 1.47 -43.55
N PRO A 18 17.79 2.72 -43.90
CA PRO A 18 16.82 3.59 -44.55
C PRO A 18 16.75 3.40 -46.08
N THR A 19 17.00 2.23 -46.66
CA THR A 19 17.10 2.09 -48.15
C THR A 19 16.20 1.06 -48.79
N GLY A 20 15.14 0.59 -48.12
CA GLY A 20 14.21 -0.41 -48.67
C GLY A 20 14.80 -1.82 -48.83
N GLU A 21 16.13 -1.92 -48.94
CA GLU A 21 16.90 -3.13 -48.72
C GLU A 21 17.04 -3.44 -47.24
N TRP A 22 17.22 -4.71 -46.90
CA TRP A 22 17.46 -5.07 -45.51
C TRP A 22 18.85 -4.64 -45.06
N GLY A 23 18.85 -3.83 -44.02
CA GLY A 23 19.97 -3.67 -43.12
C GLY A 23 19.48 -3.13 -41.79
N ALA A 24 20.36 -3.09 -40.79
CA ALA A 24 20.06 -2.46 -39.52
C ALA A 24 21.34 -1.96 -38.85
N ALA A 25 21.22 -0.84 -38.14
CA ALA A 25 22.23 -0.34 -37.23
C ALA A 25 21.90 -0.75 -35.80
N PHE A 26 22.87 -1.36 -35.12
CA PHE A 26 22.82 -1.70 -33.70
C PHE A 26 23.79 -0.79 -32.97
N VAL A 27 23.30 0.04 -32.05
CA VAL A 27 24.11 1.08 -31.40
C VAL A 27 24.39 0.71 -29.95
N ARG A 28 25.66 0.76 -29.59
CA ARG A 28 26.20 0.38 -28.28
C ARG A 28 27.11 1.51 -27.81
N GLY A 29 26.57 2.40 -26.98
CA GLY A 29 27.24 3.66 -26.65
C GLY A 29 27.52 4.47 -27.91
N GLY A 30 28.66 5.15 -27.97
CA GLY A 30 29.08 5.91 -29.17
C GLY A 30 29.42 5.06 -30.40
N ARG A 31 29.31 3.72 -30.32
CA ARG A 31 29.67 2.79 -31.40
C ARG A 31 28.44 2.18 -32.06
N VAL A 32 28.58 1.79 -33.34
CA VAL A 32 27.52 1.14 -34.12
C VAL A 32 28.07 -0.03 -34.92
N ALA A 33 27.29 -1.10 -35.01
CA ALA A 33 27.46 -2.18 -35.96
C ALA A 33 26.31 -2.13 -36.97
N VAL A 34 26.63 -1.94 -38.24
CA VAL A 34 25.65 -1.91 -39.34
C VAL A 34 25.76 -3.23 -40.09
N VAL A 35 24.64 -3.93 -40.23
CA VAL A 35 24.55 -5.20 -40.96
C VAL A 35 23.66 -5.04 -42.18
N GLY A 36 23.99 -5.75 -43.25
CA GLY A 36 23.11 -5.96 -44.41
C GLY A 36 22.48 -7.34 -44.37
N GLU A 37 22.12 -7.87 -45.54
CA GLU A 37 21.53 -9.21 -45.69
C GLU A 37 22.47 -10.35 -45.32
N THR A 38 23.74 -10.24 -45.73
CA THR A 38 24.69 -11.35 -45.65
C THR A 38 25.90 -11.09 -44.77
N ALA A 39 26.19 -9.83 -44.42
CA ALA A 39 27.41 -9.46 -43.71
C ALA A 39 27.27 -8.16 -42.88
N LEU A 40 28.26 -7.94 -42.02
CA LEU A 40 28.55 -6.66 -41.38
C LEU A 40 29.09 -5.69 -42.45
N THR A 41 28.47 -4.53 -42.60
CA THR A 41 28.86 -3.51 -43.59
C THR A 41 29.70 -2.39 -42.98
N TYR A 42 29.53 -2.10 -41.68
CA TYR A 42 30.33 -1.12 -40.95
C TYR A 42 30.36 -1.44 -39.45
N GLU A 43 31.50 -1.19 -38.82
CA GLU A 43 31.65 -1.17 -37.37
C GLU A 43 32.59 -0.03 -36.97
N GLY A 44 32.15 0.85 -36.08
CA GLY A 44 32.95 2.01 -35.68
C GLY A 44 32.15 3.00 -34.84
N GLU A 45 32.58 4.25 -34.84
CA GLU A 45 31.87 5.36 -34.20
C GLU A 45 30.55 5.63 -34.94
N LEU A 46 29.47 5.87 -34.18
CA LEU A 46 28.14 6.16 -34.71
C LEU A 46 28.14 7.43 -35.57
N GLY A 47 28.93 8.44 -35.19
CA GLY A 47 29.00 9.70 -35.94
C GLY A 47 29.59 9.51 -37.34
N ASP A 48 30.51 8.56 -37.52
CA ASP A 48 31.15 8.27 -38.81
C ASP A 48 30.40 7.25 -39.67
N ALA A 49 29.36 6.62 -39.12
CA ALA A 49 28.46 5.78 -39.91
C ALA A 49 27.71 6.62 -40.96
N TYR A 50 27.26 5.96 -42.04
CA TYR A 50 26.51 6.60 -43.11
C TYR A 50 27.22 7.84 -43.68
N ASP A 51 28.50 7.67 -44.04
CA ASP A 51 29.35 8.73 -44.60
C ASP A 51 29.42 10.02 -43.74
N GLY A 52 29.27 9.87 -42.42
CA GLY A 52 29.36 10.98 -41.47
C GLY A 52 28.05 11.77 -41.28
N GLN A 53 26.92 11.29 -41.82
CA GLN A 53 25.62 11.97 -41.68
C GLN A 53 25.16 12.11 -40.22
N LEU A 54 25.68 11.29 -39.31
CA LEU A 54 25.32 11.30 -37.88
C LEU A 54 26.29 12.07 -36.98
N ARG A 55 27.31 12.75 -37.53
CA ARG A 55 28.27 13.55 -36.72
C ARG A 55 27.66 14.69 -35.92
N GLY A 56 26.48 15.16 -36.31
CA GLY A 56 25.77 16.25 -35.64
C GLY A 56 24.85 15.82 -34.50
N VAL A 57 24.76 14.52 -34.21
CA VAL A 57 23.99 14.01 -33.06
C VAL A 57 24.69 14.48 -31.79
N ASP A 58 23.94 15.06 -30.85
CA ASP A 58 24.52 15.60 -29.61
C ASP A 58 25.06 14.46 -28.73
N ASP A 59 26.18 14.71 -28.03
CA ASP A 59 26.92 13.72 -27.25
C ASP A 59 26.01 12.88 -26.32
N VAL A 60 25.00 13.49 -25.70
CA VAL A 60 24.11 12.74 -24.80
C VAL A 60 23.34 11.65 -25.55
N PHE A 61 22.84 11.95 -26.74
CA PHE A 61 22.13 10.97 -27.57
C PHE A 61 23.11 10.05 -28.31
N HIS A 62 24.28 10.56 -28.69
CA HIS A 62 25.32 9.79 -29.35
C HIS A 62 25.85 8.67 -28.44
N PHE A 63 26.06 8.94 -27.15
CA PHE A 63 26.62 7.98 -26.20
C PHE A 63 25.61 7.27 -25.29
N HIS A 64 24.42 7.85 -25.06
CA HIS A 64 23.49 7.38 -24.02
C HIS A 64 22.04 7.20 -24.49
N SER A 65 21.76 7.17 -25.80
CA SER A 65 20.39 6.95 -26.27
C SER A 65 19.78 5.65 -25.74
N ASP A 66 18.59 5.78 -25.16
CA ASP A 66 17.77 4.69 -24.63
C ASP A 66 16.83 4.10 -25.71
N GLY A 67 16.66 4.81 -26.82
CA GLY A 67 15.82 4.39 -27.94
C GLY A 67 15.89 5.36 -29.11
N ALA A 68 15.37 4.92 -30.25
CA ALA A 68 15.20 5.79 -31.40
C ALA A 68 14.05 5.31 -32.30
N VAL A 69 13.49 6.23 -33.09
CA VAL A 69 12.47 5.91 -34.10
C VAL A 69 12.68 6.77 -35.35
N HIS A 70 12.55 6.14 -36.52
CA HIS A 70 12.54 6.87 -37.78
C HIS A 70 11.26 7.67 -37.94
N LEU A 71 11.39 8.85 -38.51
CA LEU A 71 10.29 9.72 -38.91
C LEU A 71 10.10 9.67 -40.43
N PRO A 72 8.96 10.13 -40.95
CA PRO A 72 8.74 10.24 -42.38
C PRO A 72 9.86 11.00 -43.09
N VAL A 73 10.21 10.53 -44.28
CA VAL A 73 11.20 11.17 -45.15
C VAL A 73 10.69 12.55 -45.56
N VAL A 74 11.52 13.57 -45.37
CA VAL A 74 11.21 14.95 -45.77
C VAL A 74 12.34 15.46 -46.64
N ASP A 75 11.98 16.13 -47.75
CA ASP A 75 12.94 16.65 -48.73
C ASP A 75 13.92 15.58 -49.27
N GLY A 76 13.48 14.31 -49.33
CA GLY A 76 14.30 13.18 -49.77
C GLY A 76 15.32 12.69 -48.74
N SER A 77 15.28 13.22 -47.52
CA SER A 77 16.21 12.89 -46.44
C SER A 77 15.52 12.26 -45.24
N TRP A 78 16.27 11.42 -44.54
CA TRP A 78 15.80 10.69 -43.38
C TRP A 78 15.81 11.56 -42.14
N GLN A 79 14.91 11.21 -41.24
CA GLN A 79 14.75 11.87 -39.96
C GLN A 79 14.64 10.82 -38.87
N THR A 80 15.24 11.09 -37.72
CA THR A 80 15.25 10.17 -36.59
C THR A 80 15.05 10.96 -35.30
N LEU A 81 14.21 10.45 -34.41
CA LEU A 81 14.18 10.89 -33.01
C LEU A 81 15.11 9.99 -32.20
N PHE A 82 16.13 10.58 -31.59
CA PHE A 82 16.94 9.91 -30.57
C PHE A 82 16.42 10.29 -29.18
N LEU A 83 16.30 9.31 -28.28
CA LEU A 83 15.65 9.46 -26.98
C LEU A 83 16.64 9.16 -25.86
N HIS A 84 16.68 10.01 -24.83
CA HIS A 84 17.41 9.74 -23.59
C HIS A 84 16.71 10.36 -22.39
N GLY A 85 16.34 9.54 -21.41
CA GLY A 85 15.59 10.01 -20.24
C GLY A 85 14.27 10.67 -20.62
N THR A 86 14.08 11.95 -20.29
CA THR A 86 12.91 12.75 -20.69
C THR A 86 13.13 13.56 -21.96
N ARG A 87 14.34 13.54 -22.51
CA ARG A 87 14.79 14.39 -23.62
C ARG A 87 14.79 13.61 -24.91
N CYS A 88 14.65 14.33 -26.02
CA CYS A 88 14.83 13.79 -27.34
C CYS A 88 15.54 14.80 -28.25
N GLN A 89 16.24 14.28 -29.27
CA GLN A 89 16.77 15.05 -30.37
C GLN A 89 16.07 14.61 -31.65
N TRP A 90 15.37 15.55 -32.29
CA TRP A 90 14.91 15.41 -33.66
C TRP A 90 16.07 15.74 -34.59
N TYR A 91 16.57 14.72 -35.28
CA TYR A 91 17.71 14.80 -36.17
C TYR A 91 17.30 14.58 -37.62
N HIS A 92 17.76 15.45 -38.52
CA HIS A 92 17.61 15.31 -39.97
C HIS A 92 18.97 14.97 -40.57
N TRP A 93 19.06 13.87 -41.31
CA TRP A 93 20.35 13.25 -41.65
C TRP A 93 21.25 14.15 -42.50
N ASP A 94 20.68 14.99 -43.36
CA ASP A 94 21.48 15.95 -44.15
C ASP A 94 21.60 17.36 -43.55
N ARG A 95 20.77 17.72 -42.56
CA ARG A 95 20.67 19.08 -42.02
C ARG A 95 21.14 19.19 -40.56
N GLY A 96 21.37 18.07 -39.90
CA GLY A 96 21.74 18.00 -38.50
C GLY A 96 20.53 18.10 -37.56
N SER A 97 20.80 18.59 -36.34
CA SER A 97 19.80 18.74 -35.29
C SER A 97 18.71 19.74 -35.68
N VAL A 98 17.47 19.27 -35.80
CA VAL A 98 16.28 20.13 -35.99
C VAL A 98 15.92 20.80 -34.67
N ARG A 99 15.87 20.00 -33.60
CA ARG A 99 15.48 20.45 -32.25
C ARG A 99 15.90 19.45 -31.19
N ILE A 100 16.24 19.95 -30.00
CA ILE A 100 16.36 19.16 -28.78
C ILE A 100 15.29 19.65 -27.80
N CYS A 101 14.41 18.77 -27.34
CA CYS A 101 13.28 19.10 -26.47
C CYS A 101 12.91 17.94 -25.55
N ASP A 102 11.94 18.15 -24.66
CA ASP A 102 11.34 17.04 -23.94
C ASP A 102 10.47 16.22 -24.89
N TRP A 103 10.41 14.89 -24.71
CA TRP A 103 9.61 14.01 -25.58
C TRP A 103 8.12 14.39 -25.56
N THR A 104 7.64 15.00 -24.47
CA THR A 104 6.26 15.47 -24.32
C THR A 104 5.90 16.57 -25.32
N GLU A 105 6.89 17.26 -25.88
CA GLU A 105 6.72 18.36 -26.83
C GLU A 105 6.74 17.88 -28.30
N ILE A 106 6.82 16.57 -28.53
CA ILE A 106 6.73 15.96 -29.86
C ILE A 106 5.26 15.76 -30.21
N GLY A 107 4.78 16.48 -31.23
CA GLY A 107 3.38 16.45 -31.66
C GLY A 107 2.43 16.64 -30.48
N ASN A 108 1.52 15.68 -30.29
CA ASN A 108 0.60 15.60 -29.15
C ASN A 108 0.99 14.55 -28.09
N TRP A 109 2.23 14.03 -28.10
CA TRP A 109 2.63 12.89 -27.26
C TRP A 109 2.38 13.12 -25.76
N GLY A 110 2.72 14.31 -25.25
CA GLY A 110 2.58 14.63 -23.84
C GLY A 110 1.13 14.64 -23.32
N SER A 111 0.16 15.01 -24.18
CA SER A 111 -1.26 15.10 -23.81
C SER A 111 -2.07 13.87 -24.23
N ALA A 112 -1.64 13.15 -25.27
CA ALA A 112 -2.38 12.03 -25.82
C ALA A 112 -1.98 10.67 -25.23
N LEU A 113 -0.72 10.47 -24.81
CA LEU A 113 -0.27 9.18 -24.27
C LEU A 113 -0.83 8.92 -22.86
N PRO A 114 -1.43 7.74 -22.61
CA PRO A 114 -1.84 7.34 -21.27
C PRO A 114 -0.66 7.23 -20.31
N ASP A 115 -0.89 7.45 -19.01
CA ASP A 115 0.12 7.44 -17.95
C ASP A 115 1.05 6.22 -18.00
N ALA A 116 0.51 5.04 -18.30
CA ALA A 116 1.28 3.81 -18.42
C ALA A 116 2.40 3.93 -19.47
N TYR A 117 2.10 4.43 -20.68
CA TYR A 117 3.07 4.60 -21.77
C TYR A 117 4.04 5.76 -21.53
N ARG A 118 3.68 6.72 -20.66
CA ARG A 118 4.55 7.83 -20.26
C ARG A 118 5.56 7.43 -19.18
N ALA A 119 5.27 6.36 -18.45
CA ALA A 119 6.07 5.91 -17.31
C ALA A 119 7.13 4.87 -17.68
N ASP A 120 6.82 3.96 -18.61
CA ASP A 120 7.71 2.86 -18.99
C ASP A 120 7.37 2.32 -20.39
N LEU A 121 8.16 2.67 -21.40
CA LEU A 121 7.97 2.23 -22.78
C LEU A 121 9.00 1.18 -23.18
N ASP A 122 8.54 0.08 -23.77
CA ASP A 122 9.44 -0.95 -24.30
C ASP A 122 10.04 -0.49 -25.62
N VAL A 123 9.21 -0.29 -26.63
CA VAL A 123 9.69 -0.10 -28.00
C VAL A 123 8.87 0.95 -28.72
N LEU A 124 9.52 1.65 -29.65
CA LEU A 124 8.90 2.48 -30.67
C LEU A 124 9.12 1.86 -32.04
N LEU A 125 8.10 1.93 -32.88
CA LEU A 125 8.22 1.60 -34.30
C LEU A 125 7.49 2.65 -35.13
N ALA A 126 8.10 3.07 -36.24
CA ALA A 126 7.45 3.93 -37.20
C ALA A 126 6.20 3.23 -37.76
N ALA A 127 5.07 3.94 -37.75
CA ALA A 127 3.84 3.47 -38.37
C ALA A 127 3.67 4.12 -39.75
N PRO A 128 2.94 3.48 -40.68
CA PRO A 128 2.51 4.16 -41.90
C PRO A 128 1.76 5.43 -41.54
N ASP A 129 2.02 6.51 -42.29
CA ASP A 129 1.27 7.75 -42.13
C ASP A 129 -0.23 7.49 -42.27
N SER A 130 -1.01 8.35 -41.63
CA SER A 130 -2.46 8.28 -41.72
C SER A 130 -2.92 8.41 -43.18
N PRO A 131 -4.15 7.97 -43.51
CA PRO A 131 -4.75 8.27 -44.81
C PRO A 131 -4.81 9.77 -45.14
N THR A 132 -4.69 10.65 -44.13
CA THR A 132 -4.64 12.11 -44.27
C THR A 132 -3.21 12.67 -44.29
N GLY A 133 -2.18 11.81 -44.27
CA GLY A 133 -0.77 12.18 -44.33
C GLY A 133 -0.16 12.59 -42.97
N HIS A 134 -0.84 12.33 -41.85
CA HIS A 134 -0.30 12.63 -40.53
C HIS A 134 0.68 11.55 -40.09
N THR A 135 1.74 11.97 -39.41
CA THR A 135 2.71 11.03 -38.82
C THR A 135 2.05 10.16 -37.75
N ARG A 136 2.36 8.86 -37.81
CA ARG A 136 1.93 7.88 -36.82
C ARG A 136 3.09 7.12 -36.21
N THR A 137 2.91 6.63 -34.99
CA THR A 137 3.92 5.84 -34.29
C THR A 137 3.27 4.76 -33.45
N TYR A 138 3.88 3.57 -33.44
CA TYR A 138 3.51 2.47 -32.57
C TYR A 138 4.32 2.52 -31.27
N PHE A 139 3.63 2.37 -30.15
CA PHE A 139 4.16 2.37 -28.79
C PHE A 139 3.89 1.00 -28.17
N PHE A 140 4.94 0.26 -27.85
CA PHE A 140 4.84 -1.06 -27.24
C PHE A 140 5.14 -0.94 -25.74
N GLN A 141 4.28 -1.50 -24.91
CA GLN A 141 4.46 -1.55 -23.46
C GLN A 141 3.88 -2.85 -22.90
N GLY A 142 4.73 -3.69 -22.31
CA GLY A 142 4.35 -4.98 -21.77
C GLY A 142 3.57 -5.76 -22.82
N ALA A 143 2.38 -6.23 -22.46
CA ALA A 143 1.51 -6.99 -23.35
C ALA A 143 0.60 -6.14 -24.27
N ARG A 144 0.83 -4.83 -24.36
CA ARG A 144 -0.04 -3.88 -25.07
C ARG A 144 0.71 -3.09 -26.13
N VAL A 145 -0.05 -2.64 -27.12
CA VAL A 145 0.42 -1.74 -28.16
C VAL A 145 -0.59 -0.63 -28.41
N LEU A 146 -0.08 0.58 -28.56
CA LEU A 146 -0.84 1.79 -28.87
C LEU A 146 -0.35 2.39 -30.18
N THR A 147 -1.31 2.81 -31.01
CA THR A 147 -1.06 3.53 -32.26
C THR A 147 -1.50 4.98 -32.08
N LEU A 148 -0.53 5.89 -32.11
CA LEU A 148 -0.75 7.32 -31.95
C LEU A 148 -0.65 8.03 -33.30
N ASP A 149 -1.64 8.86 -33.59
CA ASP A 149 -1.63 9.84 -34.67
C ASP A 149 -1.28 11.21 -34.07
N TRP A 150 -0.20 11.82 -34.57
CA TRP A 150 0.43 12.96 -33.91
C TRP A 150 -0.44 14.23 -33.89
N GLU A 151 -1.50 14.26 -34.68
CA GLU A 151 -2.48 15.34 -34.72
C GLU A 151 -3.78 14.95 -33.99
N THR A 152 -4.29 13.75 -34.24
CA THR A 152 -5.65 13.36 -33.80
C THR A 152 -5.69 12.55 -32.50
N GLY A 153 -4.54 12.09 -32.01
CA GLY A 153 -4.42 11.39 -30.73
C GLY A 153 -4.39 9.87 -30.87
N VAL A 154 -4.81 9.18 -29.81
CA VAL A 154 -4.79 7.71 -29.77
C VAL A 154 -5.84 7.14 -30.71
N VAL A 155 -5.40 6.40 -31.74
CA VAL A 155 -6.30 5.80 -32.73
C VAL A 155 -6.67 4.37 -32.34
N ARG A 156 -5.73 3.64 -31.73
CA ARG A 156 -5.93 2.24 -31.31
C ARG A 156 -5.08 1.93 -30.09
N GLU A 157 -5.65 1.21 -29.14
CA GLU A 157 -4.92 0.61 -28.03
C GLU A 157 -5.48 -0.81 -27.79
N CYS A 158 -4.61 -1.82 -27.82
CA CYS A 158 -5.02 -3.23 -27.78
C CYS A 158 -3.92 -4.13 -27.25
N LEU A 159 -4.19 -5.42 -27.13
CA LEU A 159 -3.17 -6.41 -26.82
C LEU A 159 -2.18 -6.52 -27.98
N LEU A 160 -0.94 -6.83 -27.63
CA LEU A 160 0.10 -7.07 -28.61
C LEU A 160 -0.33 -8.15 -29.62
N THR A 161 -1.02 -9.19 -29.15
CA THR A 161 -1.54 -10.29 -29.97
C THR A 161 -2.71 -9.90 -30.87
N GLU A 162 -3.38 -8.78 -30.63
CA GLU A 162 -4.42 -8.24 -31.51
C GLU A 162 -3.83 -7.41 -32.66
N GLY A 163 -2.55 -7.06 -32.54
CA GLY A 163 -1.79 -6.33 -33.54
C GLY A 163 -2.06 -4.82 -33.52
N PRO A 164 -1.03 -4.01 -33.86
CA PRO A 164 -1.10 -2.55 -33.79
C PRO A 164 -2.06 -1.91 -34.81
N ASP A 165 -2.47 -2.65 -35.85
CA ASP A 165 -3.39 -2.17 -36.87
C ASP A 165 -4.69 -2.98 -36.91
N GLU A 166 -5.77 -2.34 -37.36
CA GLU A 166 -7.09 -2.97 -37.51
C GLU A 166 -7.12 -4.07 -38.57
N SER A 167 -6.23 -4.01 -39.56
CA SER A 167 -6.16 -4.98 -40.65
C SER A 167 -4.71 -5.30 -41.04
N GLY A 168 -4.50 -6.45 -41.68
CA GLY A 168 -3.16 -6.89 -42.09
C GLY A 168 -2.22 -7.30 -40.94
N ALA A 169 -2.74 -7.42 -39.71
CA ALA A 169 -2.00 -7.75 -38.50
C ALA A 169 -2.36 -9.13 -37.91
N GLY A 170 -3.00 -10.01 -38.67
CA GLY A 170 -3.46 -11.34 -38.20
C GLY A 170 -2.33 -12.28 -37.73
N GLY A 171 -1.09 -12.02 -38.10
CA GLY A 171 0.09 -12.76 -37.65
C GLY A 171 0.44 -12.52 -36.19
N TRP A 172 0.09 -11.35 -35.63
CA TRP A 172 0.35 -11.01 -34.22
C TRP A 172 -0.36 -11.96 -33.24
N ALA A 173 -1.55 -12.45 -33.61
CA ALA A 173 -2.31 -13.42 -32.82
C ALA A 173 -1.61 -14.80 -32.71
N ARG A 174 -0.57 -15.03 -33.52
CA ARG A 174 0.20 -16.28 -33.58
C ARG A 174 1.58 -16.15 -32.95
N LEU A 175 1.83 -15.05 -32.22
CA LEU A 175 3.04 -14.92 -31.44
C LEU A 175 3.09 -16.03 -30.38
N PRO A 176 4.27 -16.61 -30.11
CA PRO A 176 4.44 -17.50 -28.98
C PRO A 176 4.36 -16.72 -27.68
N GLU A 177 3.93 -17.39 -26.60
CA GLU A 177 3.65 -16.76 -25.29
C GLU A 177 4.82 -15.92 -24.74
N ASP A 178 6.06 -16.36 -24.95
CA ASP A 178 7.25 -15.64 -24.50
C ASP A 178 7.49 -14.30 -25.22
N PHE A 179 6.84 -14.06 -26.36
CA PHE A 179 6.87 -12.79 -27.11
C PHE A 179 5.57 -11.98 -27.00
N HIS A 180 4.67 -12.34 -26.08
CA HIS A 180 3.44 -11.57 -25.85
C HIS A 180 3.68 -10.26 -25.10
N ALA A 181 4.86 -10.08 -24.50
CA ALA A 181 5.21 -8.88 -23.74
C ALA A 181 6.72 -8.61 -23.68
N ASP A 182 7.11 -7.44 -23.18
CA ASP A 182 8.48 -7.05 -22.79
C ASP A 182 9.51 -7.22 -23.91
N LEU A 183 9.15 -6.74 -25.11
CA LEU A 183 10.05 -6.77 -26.24
C LEU A 183 11.25 -5.84 -25.98
N ASP A 184 12.46 -6.29 -26.33
CA ASP A 184 13.64 -5.44 -26.22
C ASP A 184 13.71 -4.50 -27.42
N HIS A 185 13.48 -5.02 -28.63
CA HIS A 185 13.48 -4.24 -29.88
C HIS A 185 12.46 -4.78 -30.88
N VAL A 186 11.92 -3.89 -31.71
CA VAL A 186 11.10 -4.22 -32.88
C VAL A 186 11.68 -3.43 -34.04
N ILE A 187 12.16 -4.14 -35.05
CA ILE A 187 12.86 -3.55 -36.19
C ILE A 187 12.06 -3.87 -37.46
N ALA A 188 11.78 -2.85 -38.28
CA ALA A 188 11.13 -3.06 -39.56
C ALA A 188 12.02 -3.89 -40.50
N LEU A 189 11.43 -4.85 -41.19
CA LEU A 189 12.06 -5.60 -42.29
C LEU A 189 11.44 -5.17 -43.62
N PRO A 190 12.16 -5.32 -44.75
CA PRO A 190 11.56 -5.13 -46.07
C PRO A 190 10.31 -6.00 -46.24
N GLU A 191 9.31 -5.43 -46.89
CA GLU A 191 8.07 -6.14 -47.18
C GLU A 191 8.33 -7.34 -48.10
N ALA A 192 7.62 -8.45 -47.84
CA ALA A 192 7.64 -9.60 -48.74
C ALA A 192 6.24 -9.79 -49.32
N GLY A 193 6.11 -9.66 -50.64
CA GLY A 193 4.82 -9.81 -51.33
C GLY A 193 3.77 -8.77 -50.91
N GLY A 194 4.20 -7.54 -50.58
CA GLY A 194 3.33 -6.46 -50.10
C GLY A 194 2.83 -6.65 -48.66
N VAL A 195 3.45 -7.56 -47.90
CA VAL A 195 3.14 -7.78 -46.49
C VAL A 195 4.28 -7.28 -45.63
N ARG A 196 3.95 -6.47 -44.63
CA ARG A 196 4.89 -5.95 -43.63
C ARG A 196 5.50 -7.07 -42.81
N ARG A 197 6.78 -6.90 -42.50
CA ARG A 197 7.58 -7.82 -41.70
C ARG A 197 8.33 -7.06 -40.63
N SER A 198 8.57 -7.72 -39.49
CA SER A 198 9.38 -7.14 -38.42
C SER A 198 10.22 -8.21 -37.74
N LEU A 199 11.43 -7.81 -37.32
CA LEU A 199 12.27 -8.57 -36.41
C LEU A 199 11.94 -8.14 -34.99
N LEU A 200 11.44 -9.07 -34.18
CA LEU A 200 11.17 -8.88 -32.76
C LEU A 200 12.32 -9.50 -31.98
N VAL A 201 12.93 -8.75 -31.06
CA VAL A 201 14.07 -9.20 -30.26
C VAL A 201 13.67 -9.24 -28.79
N LYS A 202 14.05 -10.33 -28.10
CA LYS A 202 13.88 -10.49 -26.66
C LYS A 202 15.04 -11.31 -26.08
N GLY A 203 15.89 -10.64 -25.30
CA GLY A 203 17.14 -11.16 -24.80
C GLY A 203 18.06 -11.64 -25.94
N PRO A 204 18.59 -12.87 -25.87
CA PRO A 204 19.44 -13.43 -26.93
C PRO A 204 18.64 -14.00 -28.11
N ASN A 205 17.31 -14.01 -28.02
CA ASN A 205 16.42 -14.60 -29.02
C ASN A 205 15.76 -13.54 -29.88
N GLY A 206 15.28 -13.95 -31.05
CA GLY A 206 14.36 -13.16 -31.83
C GLY A 206 13.39 -14.01 -32.65
N LEU A 207 12.46 -13.32 -33.29
CA LEU A 207 11.62 -13.89 -34.33
C LEU A 207 11.47 -12.92 -35.50
N ILE A 208 11.24 -13.50 -36.68
CA ILE A 208 10.78 -12.77 -37.84
C ILE A 208 9.27 -12.97 -37.94
N LEU A 209 8.54 -11.86 -37.81
CA LEU A 209 7.08 -11.82 -37.88
C LEU A 209 6.64 -11.35 -39.26
N ASN A 210 5.86 -12.18 -39.94
CA ASN A 210 4.99 -11.77 -41.03
C ASN A 210 3.68 -11.23 -40.44
N TRP A 211 3.38 -9.95 -40.69
CA TRP A 211 2.25 -9.30 -40.04
C TRP A 211 0.90 -9.94 -40.41
N ALA A 212 0.78 -10.58 -41.57
CA ALA A 212 -0.45 -11.25 -41.98
C ALA A 212 -0.53 -12.72 -41.54
N THR A 213 0.58 -13.46 -41.64
CA THR A 213 0.56 -14.95 -41.56
C THR A 213 1.18 -15.54 -40.30
N GLY A 214 1.98 -14.77 -39.55
CA GLY A 214 2.57 -15.19 -38.27
C GLY A 214 4.09 -15.35 -38.32
N VAL A 215 4.61 -16.23 -37.46
CA VAL A 215 6.06 -16.42 -37.28
C VAL A 215 6.67 -17.15 -38.47
N GLU A 216 7.63 -16.50 -39.14
CA GLU A 216 8.38 -17.11 -40.25
C GLU A 216 9.60 -17.89 -39.74
N GLN A 217 10.30 -17.32 -38.76
CA GLN A 217 11.51 -17.89 -38.16
C GLN A 217 11.64 -17.45 -36.70
N ARG A 218 12.21 -18.31 -35.85
CA ARG A 218 12.47 -18.03 -34.43
C ARG A 218 13.72 -18.78 -33.97
N GLY A 219 14.46 -18.19 -33.04
CA GLY A 219 15.62 -18.83 -32.43
C GLY A 219 16.56 -17.79 -31.81
N VAL A 220 17.83 -18.16 -31.65
CA VAL A 220 18.90 -17.24 -31.28
C VAL A 220 19.03 -16.16 -32.35
N LEU A 221 19.16 -14.89 -31.95
CA LEU A 221 19.15 -13.73 -32.86
C LEU A 221 20.14 -13.88 -34.02
N THR A 222 21.37 -14.31 -33.74
CA THR A 222 22.44 -14.51 -34.73
C THR A 222 22.15 -15.61 -35.74
N GLY A 223 21.22 -16.52 -35.44
CA GLY A 223 20.80 -17.60 -36.33
C GLY A 223 19.62 -17.25 -37.24
N LEU A 224 19.02 -16.07 -37.09
CA LEU A 224 17.84 -15.70 -37.87
C LEU A 224 18.19 -15.26 -39.30
N MET A 225 19.29 -14.52 -39.47
CA MET A 225 19.74 -14.01 -40.77
C MET A 225 21.27 -13.98 -40.82
N ALA A 226 21.86 -14.17 -42.00
CA ALA A 226 23.32 -14.19 -42.15
C ALA A 226 24.00 -12.89 -41.68
N GLY A 227 23.42 -11.73 -42.02
CA GLY A 227 23.91 -10.43 -41.51
C GLY A 227 23.86 -10.29 -39.99
N LEU A 228 22.81 -10.81 -39.33
CA LEU A 228 22.73 -10.83 -37.86
C LEU A 228 23.79 -11.75 -37.25
N GLY A 229 24.12 -12.86 -37.93
CA GLY A 229 25.22 -13.74 -37.56
C GLY A 229 26.61 -13.11 -37.67
N ALA A 230 26.74 -12.01 -38.40
CA ALA A 230 27.97 -11.24 -38.53
C ALA A 230 28.11 -10.13 -37.46
N LEU A 231 27.14 -9.96 -36.55
CA LEU A 231 27.26 -9.02 -35.45
C LEU A 231 28.44 -9.38 -34.54
N PRO A 232 29.27 -8.41 -34.12
CA PRO A 232 30.32 -8.65 -33.14
C PRO A 232 29.74 -9.18 -31.83
N THR A 233 30.51 -10.01 -31.13
CA THR A 233 30.04 -10.77 -29.96
C THR A 233 29.44 -9.86 -28.88
N GLU A 234 30.02 -8.68 -28.72
CA GLU A 234 29.57 -7.67 -27.75
C GLU A 234 28.16 -7.11 -28.01
N TYR A 235 27.65 -7.12 -29.25
CA TYR A 235 26.30 -6.66 -29.57
C TYR A 235 25.25 -7.73 -29.24
N VAL A 236 25.64 -9.01 -29.32
CA VAL A 236 24.75 -10.14 -29.08
C VAL A 236 24.92 -10.75 -27.69
N THR A 237 25.82 -10.17 -26.88
CA THR A 237 26.01 -10.52 -25.47
C THR A 237 24.81 -10.03 -24.67
N GLN A 238 24.11 -10.96 -24.01
CA GLN A 238 23.08 -10.61 -23.04
C GLN A 238 23.75 -10.05 -21.78
N MET A 239 23.30 -8.89 -21.33
CA MET A 239 23.81 -8.20 -20.15
C MET A 239 22.94 -8.52 -18.94
N ARG A 240 23.56 -8.60 -17.76
CA ARG A 240 22.80 -8.68 -16.50
C ARG A 240 22.02 -7.40 -16.25
N PRO A 241 20.80 -7.51 -15.69
CA PRO A 241 20.10 -6.36 -15.18
C PRO A 241 20.86 -5.66 -14.05
N VAL A 242 20.81 -4.33 -14.02
CA VAL A 242 21.48 -3.45 -13.06
C VAL A 242 20.45 -2.90 -12.07
N SER A 243 19.92 -3.78 -11.21
CA SER A 243 19.01 -3.41 -10.13
C SER A 243 19.07 -4.40 -8.96
N GLY A 244 18.59 -3.99 -7.79
CA GLY A 244 18.54 -4.81 -6.57
C GLY A 244 19.22 -4.17 -5.35
N ARG A 245 19.48 -5.00 -4.34
CA ARG A 245 20.12 -4.63 -3.07
C ARG A 245 21.60 -4.99 -3.06
N TYR A 246 22.43 -4.05 -2.60
CA TYR A 246 23.86 -4.17 -2.40
C TYR A 246 24.22 -3.77 -0.97
N THR A 247 25.33 -4.29 -0.43
CA THR A 247 25.77 -3.97 0.93
C THR A 247 27.27 -3.76 1.04
N ALA A 248 27.69 -2.80 1.85
CA ALA A 248 29.08 -2.58 2.22
C ALA A 248 29.23 -2.55 3.75
N ALA A 249 30.39 -2.99 4.25
CA ALA A 249 30.77 -2.83 5.64
C ALA A 249 32.27 -2.49 5.72
N ASP A 250 32.63 -1.46 6.49
CA ASP A 250 34.02 -0.99 6.65
C ASP A 250 34.57 -1.16 8.09
N GLY A 251 33.82 -1.87 8.94
CA GLY A 251 34.12 -2.09 10.35
C GLY A 251 33.60 -0.99 11.30
N THR A 252 33.28 0.19 10.78
CA THR A 252 32.68 1.31 11.52
C THR A 252 31.29 1.68 11.03
N SER A 253 30.96 1.30 9.80
CA SER A 253 29.66 1.53 9.18
C SER A 253 29.23 0.32 8.35
N VAL A 254 27.92 0.15 8.22
CA VAL A 254 27.28 -0.74 7.26
C VAL A 254 26.34 0.08 6.40
N VAL A 255 26.36 -0.13 5.09
CA VAL A 255 25.45 0.53 4.15
C VAL A 255 24.68 -0.53 3.39
N GLU A 256 23.35 -0.38 3.34
CA GLU A 256 22.47 -1.14 2.44
C GLU A 256 22.01 -0.20 1.32
N LEU A 257 22.48 -0.44 0.10
CA LEU A 257 22.13 0.32 -1.11
C LEU A 257 21.05 -0.44 -1.91
N ARG A 258 20.09 0.29 -2.47
CA ARG A 258 19.02 -0.22 -3.34
C ARG A 258 18.97 0.61 -4.62
N VAL A 259 19.00 -0.08 -5.77
CA VAL A 259 19.01 0.53 -7.11
C VAL A 259 17.83 -0.04 -7.90
N ASP A 260 16.84 0.80 -8.22
CA ASP A 260 15.60 0.41 -8.93
C ASP A 260 15.49 1.19 -10.25
N LEU A 261 16.23 0.72 -11.26
CA LEU A 261 16.38 1.36 -12.57
C LEU A 261 15.97 0.46 -13.73
N GLU A 262 16.02 -0.85 -13.53
CA GLU A 262 15.69 -1.86 -14.52
C GLU A 262 14.70 -2.88 -13.93
N GLY A 263 13.86 -3.47 -14.78
CA GLY A 263 12.84 -4.44 -14.36
C GLY A 263 11.51 -4.18 -15.07
N GLU A 264 10.45 -4.86 -14.63
CA GLU A 264 9.09 -4.74 -15.21
C GLU A 264 8.38 -3.44 -14.79
N ARG A 265 8.76 -2.87 -13.63
CA ARG A 265 8.22 -1.59 -13.11
C ARG A 265 9.30 -0.84 -12.32
N PRO A 266 10.33 -0.32 -12.99
CA PRO A 266 11.38 0.44 -12.33
C PRO A 266 10.84 1.78 -11.84
N LEU A 267 11.24 2.19 -10.63
CA LEU A 267 10.80 3.47 -10.05
C LEU A 267 11.78 4.62 -10.31
N GLY A 268 12.87 4.36 -11.05
CA GLY A 268 13.91 5.34 -11.34
C GLY A 268 14.52 5.92 -10.06
N THR A 269 14.71 5.08 -9.04
CA THR A 269 15.03 5.50 -7.68
C THR A 269 16.25 4.75 -7.13
N VAL A 270 17.14 5.48 -6.46
CA VAL A 270 18.23 4.93 -5.67
C VAL A 270 18.03 5.32 -4.21
N SER A 271 18.16 4.39 -3.29
CA SER A 271 18.06 4.67 -1.84
C SER A 271 19.02 3.81 -1.04
N GLY A 272 19.24 4.17 0.22
CA GLY A 272 20.02 3.31 1.11
C GLY A 272 19.84 3.64 2.58
N ASP A 273 20.22 2.68 3.42
CA ASP A 273 20.24 2.80 4.88
C ASP A 273 21.70 2.73 5.35
N VAL A 274 22.09 3.62 6.25
CA VAL A 274 23.43 3.70 6.85
C VAL A 274 23.32 3.37 8.33
N PHE A 275 24.17 2.46 8.77
CA PHE A 275 24.30 2.04 10.16
C PHE A 275 25.72 2.30 10.64
N THR A 276 25.88 2.59 11.93
CA THR A 276 27.18 2.66 12.61
C THR A 276 27.44 1.37 13.37
N VAL A 277 28.68 0.92 13.37
CA VAL A 277 29.14 -0.28 14.07
C VAL A 277 30.10 0.15 15.18
N SER A 278 29.83 -0.24 16.41
CA SER A 278 30.69 -0.01 17.57
C SER A 278 30.76 -1.28 18.41
N GLY A 279 31.94 -1.90 18.47
CA GLY A 279 32.10 -3.23 19.06
C GLY A 279 31.24 -4.26 18.34
N GLY A 280 30.37 -4.96 19.07
CA GLY A 280 29.40 -5.93 18.52
C GLY A 280 28.02 -5.33 18.19
N THR A 281 27.85 -4.02 18.30
CA THR A 281 26.54 -3.37 18.15
C THR A 281 26.46 -2.59 16.84
N THR A 282 25.35 -2.77 16.13
CA THR A 282 25.00 -2.00 14.92
C THR A 282 23.80 -1.11 15.20
N THR A 283 23.93 0.19 14.95
CA THR A 283 22.89 1.19 15.23
C THR A 283 22.53 1.97 13.98
N TYR A 284 21.25 2.14 13.70
CA TYR A 284 20.75 2.98 12.60
C TYR A 284 21.26 4.41 12.72
N ALA A 285 21.88 4.93 11.66
CA ALA A 285 22.41 6.28 11.61
C ALA A 285 21.55 7.21 10.74
N ASN A 286 21.29 6.82 9.49
CA ASN A 286 20.47 7.61 8.57
C ASN A 286 19.94 6.76 7.40
N SER A 287 19.01 7.30 6.62
CA SER A 287 18.61 6.77 5.32
C SER A 287 18.71 7.88 4.29
N PHE A 288 18.95 7.54 3.02
CA PHE A 288 18.97 8.48 1.92
C PHE A 288 18.16 7.97 0.73
N ARG A 289 17.68 8.89 -0.10
CA ARG A 289 16.95 8.59 -1.33
C ARG A 289 17.20 9.67 -2.38
N ALA A 290 17.39 9.23 -3.62
CA ALA A 290 17.33 10.05 -4.82
C ALA A 290 16.24 9.47 -5.72
N ALA A 291 15.17 10.23 -5.94
CA ALA A 291 14.08 9.84 -6.83
C ALA A 291 14.25 10.52 -8.19
N THR A 292 13.77 9.86 -9.26
CA THR A 292 13.88 10.36 -10.64
C THR A 292 15.33 10.60 -11.06
N VAL A 293 16.21 9.65 -10.74
CA VAL A 293 17.63 9.79 -11.06
C VAL A 293 17.87 9.72 -12.56
N THR A 294 18.87 10.46 -13.04
CA THR A 294 19.40 10.27 -14.39
C THR A 294 20.47 9.18 -14.35
N ALA A 295 20.27 8.14 -15.16
CA ALA A 295 21.23 7.07 -15.36
C ALA A 295 21.84 7.19 -16.76
N TYR A 296 23.17 7.14 -16.82
CA TYR A 296 23.95 7.11 -18.04
C TYR A 296 24.44 5.69 -18.25
N THR A 297 23.82 5.01 -19.20
CA THR A 297 24.22 3.66 -19.59
C THR A 297 25.30 3.76 -20.65
N SER A 298 26.39 3.04 -20.44
CA SER A 298 27.49 2.88 -21.38
C SER A 298 27.77 1.39 -21.61
N PRO A 299 28.65 1.02 -22.56
CA PRO A 299 28.93 -0.39 -22.84
C PRO A 299 29.52 -1.17 -21.66
N ASP A 300 30.28 -0.51 -20.79
CA ASP A 300 31.04 -1.10 -19.68
C ASP A 300 30.43 -0.84 -18.30
N ARG A 301 29.59 0.20 -18.16
CA ARG A 301 29.00 0.57 -16.87
C ARG A 301 27.68 1.32 -16.97
N MET A 302 26.93 1.29 -15.88
CA MET A 302 25.86 2.22 -15.58
C MET A 302 26.37 3.24 -14.55
N LEU A 303 26.21 4.52 -14.87
CA LEU A 303 26.56 5.64 -14.02
C LEU A 303 25.30 6.41 -13.65
N VAL A 304 24.97 6.42 -12.37
CA VAL A 304 23.88 7.24 -11.82
C VAL A 304 24.51 8.45 -11.15
N VAL A 305 24.06 9.66 -11.50
CA VAL A 305 24.55 10.89 -10.87
C VAL A 305 23.39 11.81 -10.52
N GLN A 306 23.36 12.21 -9.26
CA GLN A 306 22.44 13.20 -8.73
C GLN A 306 23.27 14.26 -7.98
N LYS A 307 23.44 15.47 -8.51
CA LYS A 307 24.28 16.51 -7.87
C LYS A 307 23.58 17.24 -6.70
N GLY A 308 22.26 17.15 -6.62
CA GLY A 308 21.41 17.78 -5.59
C GLY A 308 20.04 17.10 -5.53
N GLY A 309 19.26 17.28 -4.46
CA GLY A 309 17.94 16.65 -4.33
C GLY A 309 17.98 15.21 -3.80
N VAL A 310 19.10 14.77 -3.23
CA VAL A 310 19.11 13.59 -2.36
C VAL A 310 18.47 13.98 -1.03
N GLU A 311 17.40 13.28 -0.68
CA GLU A 311 16.69 13.44 0.59
C GLU A 311 17.26 12.49 1.63
N PHE A 312 17.32 12.94 2.88
CA PHE A 312 17.77 12.13 4.01
C PHE A 312 16.70 12.09 5.09
N ALA A 313 16.63 10.98 5.82
CA ALA A 313 15.71 10.83 6.97
C ALA A 313 16.05 11.84 8.08
N ASN A 314 17.34 12.08 8.31
CA ASN A 314 17.86 13.12 9.20
C ASN A 314 18.70 14.14 8.41
N PRO A 315 18.69 15.44 8.76
CA PRO A 315 19.44 16.47 8.05
C PRO A 315 20.91 16.08 7.79
N SER A 316 21.36 16.32 6.55
CA SER A 316 22.69 15.96 6.07
C SER A 316 23.26 17.09 5.21
N THR A 317 24.57 17.34 5.30
CA THR A 317 25.29 18.26 4.40
C THR A 317 25.59 17.62 3.04
N ARG A 318 25.46 16.29 2.94
CA ARG A 318 25.62 15.55 1.69
C ARG A 318 24.28 15.58 0.96
N THR A 319 24.28 16.11 -0.26
CA THR A 319 23.08 16.24 -1.10
C THR A 319 23.29 15.69 -2.50
N GLY A 320 24.52 15.24 -2.80
CA GLY A 320 24.90 14.58 -4.03
C GLY A 320 25.08 13.08 -3.84
N LEU A 321 24.74 12.31 -4.87
CA LEU A 321 24.83 10.86 -4.96
C LEU A 321 25.41 10.47 -6.31
N GLN A 322 26.38 9.55 -6.30
CA GLN A 322 26.85 8.85 -7.48
C GLN A 322 26.85 7.36 -7.21
N VAL A 323 26.36 6.58 -8.16
CA VAL A 323 26.47 5.12 -8.15
C VAL A 323 27.07 4.66 -9.47
N VAL A 324 28.14 3.87 -9.40
CA VAL A 324 28.79 3.27 -10.57
C VAL A 324 28.68 1.76 -10.48
N ILE A 325 28.08 1.12 -11.48
CA ILE A 325 27.92 -0.35 -11.53
C ILE A 325 28.46 -0.84 -12.87
N PRO A 326 29.48 -1.71 -12.90
CA PRO A 326 29.91 -2.36 -14.13
C PRO A 326 28.76 -3.12 -14.80
N ARG A 327 28.69 -3.08 -16.13
CA ARG A 327 27.79 -3.95 -16.90
C ARG A 327 28.57 -5.20 -17.31
N VAL A 328 28.04 -6.35 -16.96
CA VAL A 328 28.66 -7.65 -17.24
C VAL A 328 27.70 -8.56 -17.99
N ALA A 329 28.25 -9.52 -18.72
CA ALA A 329 27.47 -10.54 -19.41
C ALA A 329 26.64 -11.38 -18.41
N ALA A 330 25.52 -11.92 -18.88
CA ALA A 330 24.54 -12.64 -18.06
C ALA A 330 25.10 -13.88 -17.35
N ASP A 331 26.19 -14.45 -17.85
CA ASP A 331 26.90 -15.61 -17.30
C ASP A 331 27.99 -15.26 -16.28
N GLN A 332 28.40 -13.98 -16.20
CA GLN A 332 29.39 -13.51 -15.23
C GLN A 332 28.80 -13.31 -13.84
N PRO A 333 29.59 -13.26 -12.76
CA PRO A 333 29.11 -12.90 -11.44
C PRO A 333 28.53 -11.47 -11.39
N VAL A 334 27.55 -11.23 -10.51
CA VAL A 334 26.98 -9.88 -10.34
C VAL A 334 28.06 -8.94 -9.76
N PRO A 335 28.31 -7.77 -10.37
CA PRO A 335 29.40 -6.90 -9.97
C PRO A 335 29.05 -6.10 -8.70
N THR A 336 30.08 -5.56 -8.04
CA THR A 336 29.91 -4.60 -6.94
C THR A 336 29.48 -3.23 -7.47
N ALA A 337 28.67 -2.51 -6.69
CA ALA A 337 28.35 -1.10 -6.93
C ALA A 337 29.31 -0.19 -6.15
N GLN A 338 29.77 0.90 -6.76
CA GLN A 338 30.48 1.97 -6.05
C GLN A 338 29.50 3.09 -5.73
N LEU A 339 29.19 3.29 -4.46
CA LEU A 339 28.36 4.39 -3.97
C LEU A 339 29.26 5.53 -3.50
N THR A 340 28.94 6.77 -3.88
CA THR A 340 29.55 7.98 -3.32
C THR A 340 28.45 8.96 -2.91
N LEU A 341 28.50 9.46 -1.68
CA LEU A 341 27.67 10.56 -1.18
C LEU A 341 28.56 11.77 -0.91
N ALA A 342 28.15 12.96 -1.35
CA ALA A 342 28.95 14.19 -1.20
C ALA A 342 28.07 15.44 -1.10
N GLY A 343 28.67 16.59 -0.79
CA GLY A 343 28.00 17.90 -0.91
C GLY A 343 27.74 18.31 -2.38
N PRO A 344 27.03 19.44 -2.62
CA PRO A 344 26.60 19.86 -3.96
C PRO A 344 27.74 20.04 -4.99
N ALA A 345 28.92 20.43 -4.51
CA ALA A 345 30.13 20.60 -5.32
C ALA A 345 31.09 19.41 -5.19
N TRP A 346 30.57 18.22 -4.86
CA TRP A 346 31.36 17.01 -4.56
C TRP A 346 32.35 17.18 -3.39
N THR A 347 32.05 18.10 -2.47
CA THR A 347 32.83 18.34 -1.25
C THR A 347 32.57 17.24 -0.21
N ASP A 348 33.60 16.87 0.56
CA ASP A 348 33.55 15.84 1.61
C ASP A 348 32.90 14.50 1.14
N PRO A 349 33.42 13.88 0.07
CA PRO A 349 32.86 12.64 -0.45
C PRO A 349 33.14 11.47 0.50
N VAL A 350 32.13 10.63 0.68
CA VAL A 350 32.26 9.32 1.33
C VAL A 350 31.84 8.25 0.35
N SER A 351 32.64 7.21 0.22
CA SER A 351 32.43 6.15 -0.77
C SER A 351 32.47 4.76 -0.16
N TRP A 352 31.65 3.86 -0.73
CA TRP A 352 31.57 2.45 -0.35
C TRP A 352 31.57 1.56 -1.59
N THR A 353 32.26 0.42 -1.49
CA THR A 353 32.16 -0.68 -2.45
C THR A 353 31.12 -1.68 -1.93
N CYS A 354 29.93 -1.66 -2.53
CA CYS A 354 28.78 -2.44 -2.10
C CYS A 354 28.69 -3.75 -2.92
N ALA A 355 28.78 -4.90 -2.25
CA ALA A 355 28.59 -6.21 -2.87
C ALA A 355 27.10 -6.50 -3.08
N TRP A 356 26.73 -7.05 -4.24
CA TRP A 356 25.35 -7.45 -4.52
C TRP A 356 24.86 -8.52 -3.54
N GLN A 357 23.61 -8.40 -3.09
CA GLN A 357 22.99 -9.33 -2.14
C GLN A 357 21.76 -10.03 -2.69
N SER A 358 20.86 -9.29 -3.35
CA SER A 358 19.59 -9.84 -3.83
C SER A 358 18.97 -8.95 -4.91
N ALA A 359 18.14 -9.53 -5.78
CA ALA A 359 17.26 -8.78 -6.67
C ALA A 359 16.11 -8.10 -5.89
N MET A 360 15.78 -8.60 -4.70
CA MET A 360 14.79 -8.01 -3.80
C MET A 360 15.43 -6.86 -3.00
N TYR A 361 14.69 -5.78 -2.83
CA TYR A 361 15.16 -4.57 -2.16
C TYR A 361 15.17 -4.71 -0.64
N ARG A 362 14.30 -5.55 -0.09
CA ARG A 362 14.23 -5.85 1.34
C ARG A 362 13.91 -7.33 1.54
N THR A 363 14.20 -7.82 2.74
CA THR A 363 13.90 -9.18 3.16
C THR A 363 13.24 -9.12 4.53
N VAL A 364 12.17 -9.88 4.72
CA VAL A 364 11.48 -10.07 6.00
C VAL A 364 11.33 -11.56 6.28
N ASP A 365 11.50 -11.96 7.53
CA ASP A 365 11.15 -13.30 7.97
C ASP A 365 9.75 -13.28 8.59
N VAL A 366 8.90 -14.21 8.18
CA VAL A 366 7.51 -14.30 8.59
C VAL A 366 7.30 -15.63 9.32
N GLU A 367 6.84 -15.54 10.56
CA GLU A 367 6.34 -16.66 11.34
C GLU A 367 4.82 -16.74 11.16
N THR A 368 4.30 -17.94 10.91
CA THR A 368 2.86 -18.16 10.74
C THR A 368 2.40 -19.17 11.76
N ASP A 369 1.39 -18.79 12.53
CA ASP A 369 0.72 -19.65 13.49
C ASP A 369 -0.74 -19.82 13.10
N ALA A 370 -1.34 -20.96 13.43
CA ALA A 370 -2.73 -21.24 13.15
C ALA A 370 -3.39 -22.02 14.28
N ILE A 371 -4.68 -21.77 14.50
CA ILE A 371 -5.51 -22.69 15.28
C ILE A 371 -5.68 -24.00 14.50
N ALA A 372 -5.73 -25.13 15.22
CA ALA A 372 -5.97 -26.43 14.60
C ALA A 372 -7.21 -26.40 13.69
N ASP A 373 -7.10 -27.12 12.57
CA ASP A 373 -8.12 -27.23 11.52
C ASP A 373 -8.48 -25.92 10.79
N MET A 374 -7.82 -24.80 11.11
CA MET A 374 -7.96 -23.56 10.35
C MET A 374 -7.05 -23.60 9.10
N PRO A 375 -7.60 -23.34 7.90
CA PRO A 375 -6.79 -23.29 6.69
C PRO A 375 -5.86 -22.07 6.74
N VAL A 376 -4.61 -22.30 6.35
CA VAL A 376 -3.64 -21.24 6.06
C VAL A 376 -3.55 -21.11 4.55
N PHE A 377 -3.65 -19.87 4.06
CA PHE A 377 -3.62 -19.61 2.63
C PHE A 377 -2.29 -20.07 2.01
N ALA A 378 -2.37 -20.85 0.94
CA ALA A 378 -1.20 -21.35 0.23
C ALA A 378 -0.92 -20.51 -1.03
N GLN A 379 -1.84 -20.58 -2.00
CA GLN A 379 -1.71 -19.91 -3.29
C GLN A 379 -3.08 -19.79 -3.98
N TYR A 380 -3.14 -18.92 -4.99
CA TYR A 380 -4.28 -18.67 -5.85
C TYR A 380 -3.84 -18.66 -7.31
N ASP A 381 -4.55 -19.39 -8.18
CA ASP A 381 -4.35 -19.35 -9.63
C ASP A 381 -5.22 -18.24 -10.23
N THR A 382 -4.60 -17.24 -10.84
CA THR A 382 -5.36 -16.10 -11.39
C THR A 382 -6.27 -16.49 -12.55
N THR A 383 -6.13 -17.68 -13.14
CA THR A 383 -7.06 -18.19 -14.17
C THR A 383 -8.47 -18.48 -13.63
N HIS A 384 -8.64 -18.63 -12.32
CA HIS A 384 -9.93 -18.95 -11.70
C HIS A 384 -10.87 -17.75 -11.53
N GLY A 385 -10.38 -16.52 -11.77
CA GLY A 385 -11.15 -15.30 -11.58
C GLY A 385 -11.06 -14.36 -12.78
N PRO A 386 -11.83 -13.26 -12.77
CA PRO A 386 -11.70 -12.26 -13.80
C PRO A 386 -10.34 -11.56 -13.67
N THR A 387 -9.74 -11.20 -14.81
CA THR A 387 -8.49 -10.46 -14.89
C THR A 387 -8.59 -9.38 -15.97
N PRO A 388 -7.77 -8.32 -15.92
CA PRO A 388 -7.73 -7.31 -16.97
C PRO A 388 -7.45 -7.91 -18.36
N PRO A 389 -7.93 -7.30 -19.46
CA PRO A 389 -7.56 -7.71 -20.80
C PRO A 389 -6.03 -7.72 -20.98
N GLY A 390 -5.48 -8.85 -21.44
CA GLY A 390 -4.03 -9.03 -21.63
C GLY A 390 -3.24 -9.33 -20.38
N TYR A 391 -3.92 -9.60 -19.27
CA TYR A 391 -3.27 -10.00 -18.04
C TYR A 391 -2.56 -11.35 -18.20
N ARG A 392 -1.30 -11.39 -17.77
CA ARG A 392 -0.53 -12.64 -17.72
C ARG A 392 -0.93 -13.43 -16.48
N ASN A 393 -1.70 -14.48 -16.70
CA ASN A 393 -2.12 -15.38 -15.62
C ASN A 393 -0.92 -16.08 -14.97
N ARG A 394 -0.98 -16.26 -13.65
CA ARG A 394 0.07 -16.85 -12.84
C ARG A 394 -0.45 -17.39 -11.51
N LEU A 395 0.37 -18.20 -10.85
CA LEU A 395 0.13 -18.64 -9.48
C LEU A 395 0.68 -17.59 -8.50
N LEU A 396 -0.17 -17.13 -7.58
CA LEU A 396 0.17 -16.15 -6.57
C LEU A 396 0.00 -16.72 -5.15
N SER A 397 1.08 -16.71 -4.39
CA SER A 397 1.12 -16.84 -2.94
C SER A 397 1.38 -15.47 -2.31
N VAL A 398 1.26 -15.36 -0.99
CA VAL A 398 1.65 -14.12 -0.28
C VAL A 398 3.13 -13.76 -0.53
N PRO A 399 4.10 -14.71 -0.41
CA PRO A 399 5.49 -14.42 -0.75
C PRO A 399 5.70 -13.97 -2.19
N THR A 400 5.03 -14.56 -3.18
CA THR A 400 5.22 -14.15 -4.59
C THR A 400 4.59 -12.81 -4.89
N ALA A 401 3.45 -12.46 -4.28
CA ALA A 401 2.85 -11.13 -4.39
C ALA A 401 3.78 -10.03 -3.86
N TYR A 402 4.49 -10.29 -2.76
CA TYR A 402 5.51 -9.37 -2.23
C TYR A 402 6.82 -9.40 -3.00
N ALA A 403 7.20 -10.55 -3.58
CA ALA A 403 8.37 -10.65 -4.45
C ALA A 403 8.21 -9.76 -5.69
N GLU A 404 7.01 -9.70 -6.29
CA GLU A 404 6.68 -8.75 -7.37
C GLU A 404 6.77 -7.28 -6.91
N ALA A 405 6.49 -7.03 -5.63
CA ALA A 405 6.70 -5.73 -5.00
C ALA A 405 8.18 -5.44 -4.66
N GLY A 406 9.09 -6.40 -4.87
CA GLY A 406 10.51 -6.29 -4.58
C GLY A 406 10.87 -6.57 -3.10
N ILE A 407 10.02 -7.29 -2.37
CA ILE A 407 10.21 -7.67 -0.98
C ILE A 407 10.28 -9.20 -0.88
N GLU A 408 11.40 -9.72 -0.39
CA GLU A 408 11.57 -11.14 -0.11
C GLU A 408 10.88 -11.49 1.22
N MET A 409 9.82 -12.30 1.17
CA MET A 409 9.24 -12.90 2.37
C MET A 409 9.77 -14.32 2.55
N ARG A 410 10.50 -14.54 3.65
CA ARG A 410 11.01 -15.85 4.05
C ARG A 410 10.08 -16.46 5.07
N THR A 411 9.46 -17.57 4.72
CA THR A 411 8.58 -18.33 5.61
C THR A 411 9.23 -19.68 5.93
N SER A 412 8.84 -20.30 7.05
CA SER A 412 9.24 -21.68 7.38
C SER A 412 8.60 -22.74 6.47
N GLY A 413 7.63 -22.34 5.62
CA GLY A 413 6.86 -23.24 4.75
C GLY A 413 5.76 -24.03 5.46
N THR A 414 5.74 -24.05 6.80
CA THR A 414 4.70 -24.70 7.62
C THR A 414 4.29 -23.81 8.78
N ALA A 415 2.98 -23.67 9.01
CA ALA A 415 2.47 -22.94 10.16
C ALA A 415 2.66 -23.74 11.46
N ASN A 416 2.94 -23.05 12.57
CA ASN A 416 2.85 -23.66 13.89
C ASN A 416 1.38 -23.84 14.24
N ILE A 417 0.98 -25.07 14.59
CA ILE A 417 -0.42 -25.37 14.90
C ILE A 417 -0.62 -25.35 16.41
N ALA A 418 -1.45 -24.43 16.89
CA ALA A 418 -1.98 -24.45 18.24
C ALA A 418 -3.23 -25.35 18.28
N PRO A 419 -3.24 -26.47 19.04
CA PRO A 419 -4.40 -27.33 19.14
C PRO A 419 -5.57 -26.54 19.73
N ASP A 420 -6.73 -26.68 19.09
CA ASP A 420 -8.00 -26.29 19.67
C ASP A 420 -8.28 -27.23 20.85
N THR A 421 -8.45 -26.68 22.06
CA THR A 421 -8.53 -27.48 23.29
C THR A 421 -9.77 -27.25 24.13
N SER A 422 -10.78 -26.48 23.68
CA SER A 422 -11.94 -26.25 24.57
C SER A 422 -13.16 -25.62 23.93
N GLY A 423 -14.34 -26.16 24.27
CA GLY A 423 -15.68 -25.65 23.93
C GLY A 423 -16.01 -24.24 24.46
N ALA A 424 -15.33 -23.24 23.91
CA ALA A 424 -15.65 -21.82 23.92
C ALA A 424 -16.09 -21.40 22.50
N ASP A 425 -16.54 -20.16 22.30
CA ASP A 425 -16.97 -19.67 20.98
C ASP A 425 -15.81 -19.50 19.97
N LEU A 426 -14.56 -19.55 20.47
CA LEU A 426 -13.31 -19.27 19.75
C LEU A 426 -13.37 -17.93 18.99
N MET A 427 -13.94 -16.90 19.60
CA MET A 427 -13.90 -15.53 19.06
C MET A 427 -12.75 -14.75 19.69
N TRP A 428 -11.95 -14.08 18.87
CA TRP A 428 -10.73 -13.37 19.27
C TRP A 428 -10.97 -11.86 19.37
N SER A 429 -10.51 -11.28 20.47
CA SER A 429 -10.41 -9.84 20.67
C SER A 429 -8.99 -9.33 20.39
N VAL A 430 -8.85 -8.02 20.18
CA VAL A 430 -7.52 -7.37 20.03
C VAL A 430 -6.61 -7.67 21.23
N ALA A 431 -7.17 -7.70 22.45
CA ALA A 431 -6.41 -7.98 23.65
C ALA A 431 -5.82 -9.41 23.66
N GLU A 432 -6.62 -10.40 23.23
CA GLU A 432 -6.18 -11.80 23.13
C GLU A 432 -5.16 -11.98 22.00
N LEU A 433 -5.35 -11.33 20.85
CA LEU A 433 -4.41 -11.38 19.72
C LEU A 433 -3.05 -10.78 20.08
N HIS A 434 -3.03 -9.62 20.73
CA HIS A 434 -1.79 -9.00 21.17
C HIS A 434 -1.10 -9.83 22.26
N ALA A 435 -1.83 -10.39 23.22
CA ALA A 435 -1.27 -11.32 24.20
C ALA A 435 -0.68 -12.59 23.54
N ALA A 436 -1.40 -13.17 22.56
CA ALA A 436 -0.93 -14.32 21.81
C ALA A 436 0.36 -14.02 21.03
N MET A 437 0.46 -12.85 20.40
CA MET A 437 1.69 -12.42 19.73
C MET A 437 2.86 -12.35 20.70
N LEU A 438 2.72 -11.63 21.81
CA LEU A 438 3.85 -11.45 22.75
C LEU A 438 4.33 -12.77 23.38
N GLU A 439 3.44 -13.75 23.55
CA GLU A 439 3.76 -15.03 24.19
C GLU A 439 4.21 -16.11 23.22
N ASN A 440 3.76 -16.07 21.96
CA ASN A 440 3.99 -17.15 21.00
C ASN A 440 4.88 -16.77 19.82
N PHE A 441 4.95 -15.50 19.42
CA PHE A 441 5.81 -15.07 18.32
C PHE A 441 7.28 -15.20 18.74
N SER A 442 7.95 -16.25 18.26
CA SER A 442 9.28 -16.63 18.75
C SER A 442 10.36 -15.58 18.45
N LEU A 443 10.14 -14.79 17.39
CA LEU A 443 11.01 -13.71 16.93
C LEU A 443 10.62 -12.35 17.51
N HIS A 444 9.57 -12.26 18.34
CA HIS A 444 9.11 -11.01 18.90
C HIS A 444 10.18 -10.30 19.72
N ARG A 445 10.42 -9.02 19.43
CA ARG A 445 11.26 -8.14 20.23
C ARG A 445 10.67 -6.73 20.14
N GLU A 446 10.74 -5.98 21.23
CA GLU A 446 10.41 -4.55 21.26
C GLU A 446 11.55 -3.73 20.63
N VAL A 447 11.87 -3.99 19.35
CA VAL A 447 12.83 -3.24 18.53
C VAL A 447 12.38 -3.19 17.07
N PRO A 448 12.81 -2.21 16.26
CA PRO A 448 12.61 -2.25 14.83
C PRO A 448 13.33 -3.46 14.21
N GLN A 449 12.59 -4.34 13.53
CA GLN A 449 13.15 -5.56 12.94
C GLN A 449 12.36 -6.06 11.72
N TRP A 450 13.05 -6.73 10.80
CA TRP A 450 12.43 -7.37 9.64
C TRP A 450 11.86 -8.75 9.99
N LYS A 451 11.01 -8.79 11.02
CA LYS A 451 10.32 -9.98 11.51
C LYS A 451 8.83 -9.69 11.63
N LEU A 452 7.98 -10.58 11.15
CA LEU A 452 6.53 -10.45 11.22
C LEU A 452 5.88 -11.74 11.70
N TRP A 453 4.72 -11.58 12.35
CA TRP A 453 3.87 -12.67 12.79
C TRP A 453 2.51 -12.60 12.09
N ALA A 454 2.05 -13.75 11.57
CA ALA A 454 0.72 -13.91 11.02
C ALA A 454 -0.02 -15.02 11.76
N PHE A 455 -1.26 -14.75 12.15
CA PHE A 455 -2.08 -15.70 12.89
C PHE A 455 -3.39 -16.04 12.16
N ALA A 456 -3.54 -17.30 11.75
CA ALA A 456 -4.78 -17.82 11.20
C ALA A 456 -5.70 -18.28 12.34
N ALA A 457 -6.60 -17.37 12.74
CA ALA A 457 -7.54 -17.56 13.83
C ALA A 457 -8.92 -18.02 13.31
N THR A 458 -9.81 -18.36 14.25
CA THR A 458 -11.19 -18.76 13.99
C THR A 458 -12.05 -17.56 13.58
N ARG A 459 -12.52 -16.74 14.54
CA ARG A 459 -13.38 -15.56 14.29
C ARG A 459 -12.90 -14.36 15.10
N PHE A 460 -13.23 -13.16 14.64
CA PHE A 460 -13.10 -11.95 15.44
C PHE A 460 -14.38 -11.71 16.26
N THR A 461 -14.25 -11.08 17.43
CA THR A 461 -15.39 -10.69 18.29
C THR A 461 -16.46 -9.84 17.59
N GLN A 462 -16.11 -9.13 16.52
CA GLN A 462 -17.04 -8.43 15.64
C GLN A 462 -17.20 -9.21 14.32
N ARG A 463 -18.45 -9.54 13.96
CA ARG A 463 -18.78 -10.22 12.69
C ARG A 463 -18.41 -9.37 11.47
N GLY A 464 -18.10 -10.03 10.35
CA GLY A 464 -17.74 -9.38 9.08
C GLY A 464 -16.29 -8.89 9.00
N VAL A 465 -15.46 -9.21 9.99
CA VAL A 465 -14.03 -8.91 10.02
C VAL A 465 -13.27 -10.18 9.69
N ILE A 466 -12.49 -10.16 8.62
CA ILE A 466 -11.73 -11.34 8.19
C ILE A 466 -10.21 -11.14 8.20
N GLY A 467 -9.73 -9.91 8.44
CA GLY A 467 -8.32 -9.56 8.58
C GLY A 467 -8.15 -8.38 9.54
N ILE A 468 -7.01 -8.33 10.24
CA ILE A 468 -6.61 -7.19 11.09
C ILE A 468 -5.10 -7.15 11.35
N MET A 469 -4.48 -5.98 11.17
CA MET A 469 -3.20 -5.62 11.82
C MET A 469 -3.49 -5.07 13.22
N PHE A 470 -3.48 -5.97 14.22
CA PHE A 470 -3.89 -5.68 15.59
C PHE A 470 -2.76 -5.04 16.44
N ASP A 471 -1.51 -5.17 16.00
CA ASP A 471 -0.35 -4.76 16.79
C ASP A 471 -0.09 -3.25 16.65
N GLN A 472 -0.78 -2.45 17.47
CA GLN A 472 -0.68 -0.98 17.49
C GLN A 472 -0.33 -0.41 18.88
N ALA A 473 0.26 -1.25 19.75
CA ALA A 473 0.77 -0.88 21.06
C ALA A 473 2.28 -1.09 21.12
N GLY A 474 3.02 -0.24 21.85
CA GLY A 474 4.48 -0.33 21.89
C GLY A 474 5.11 -0.11 20.51
N LEU A 475 6.18 -0.85 20.19
CA LEU A 475 6.75 -0.85 18.84
C LEU A 475 5.91 -1.72 17.90
N GLN A 476 4.85 -1.09 17.40
CA GLN A 476 3.79 -1.64 16.57
C GLN A 476 4.22 -2.21 15.20
N ARG A 477 3.24 -2.77 14.48
CA ARG A 477 3.31 -3.28 13.10
C ARG A 477 4.06 -4.61 12.96
N GLN A 478 4.18 -5.40 14.02
CA GLN A 478 4.86 -6.70 14.00
C GLN A 478 3.89 -7.89 13.86
N GLY A 479 2.58 -7.70 14.06
CA GLY A 479 1.60 -8.79 14.04
C GLY A 479 0.32 -8.48 13.29
N MET A 480 -0.19 -9.48 12.56
CA MET A 480 -1.50 -9.46 11.93
C MET A 480 -2.24 -10.79 12.10
N ALA A 481 -3.56 -10.78 11.94
CA ALA A 481 -4.40 -11.96 12.00
C ALA A 481 -5.39 -12.02 10.84
N VAL A 482 -5.72 -13.24 10.40
CA VAL A 482 -6.77 -13.55 9.42
C VAL A 482 -7.75 -14.54 10.05
N PHE A 483 -9.04 -14.34 9.86
CA PHE A 483 -10.11 -15.13 10.49
C PHE A 483 -10.67 -16.17 9.52
N ALA A 484 -10.06 -17.36 9.54
CA ALA A 484 -10.29 -18.42 8.58
C ALA A 484 -11.70 -19.02 8.66
N GLN A 485 -12.34 -19.03 9.83
CA GLN A 485 -13.75 -19.46 9.93
C GLN A 485 -14.68 -18.42 9.30
N GLU A 486 -14.40 -17.13 9.48
CA GLU A 486 -15.20 -16.06 8.87
C GLU A 486 -15.06 -16.07 7.34
N LEU A 487 -13.83 -16.27 6.82
CA LEU A 487 -13.59 -16.51 5.39
C LEU A 487 -14.38 -17.72 4.86
N ARG A 488 -14.43 -18.82 5.61
CA ARG A 488 -15.16 -20.03 5.25
C ARG A 488 -16.66 -19.76 5.16
N ASP A 489 -17.22 -19.05 6.12
CA ASP A 489 -18.64 -18.70 6.16
C ASP A 489 -19.05 -17.82 4.97
N PHE A 490 -18.16 -16.92 4.53
CA PHE A 490 -18.37 -16.12 3.32
C PHE A 490 -18.02 -16.85 2.01
N GLY A 491 -17.55 -18.10 2.06
CA GLY A 491 -17.15 -18.87 0.88
C GLY A 491 -15.91 -18.33 0.17
N LEU A 492 -15.01 -17.67 0.92
CA LEU A 492 -13.83 -16.97 0.37
C LEU A 492 -12.53 -17.75 0.49
N VAL A 493 -12.52 -18.91 1.17
CA VAL A 493 -11.34 -19.78 1.27
C VAL A 493 -10.91 -20.26 -0.11
N GLY A 494 -9.62 -20.13 -0.42
CA GLY A 494 -8.99 -20.43 -1.71
C GLY A 494 -9.23 -19.39 -2.79
N SER A 495 -9.88 -18.26 -2.49
CA SER A 495 -10.23 -17.23 -3.47
C SER A 495 -9.17 -16.13 -3.61
N ALA A 496 -9.30 -15.32 -4.66
CA ALA A 496 -8.57 -14.06 -4.81
C ALA A 496 -8.72 -13.14 -3.58
N HIS A 497 -9.88 -13.20 -2.91
CA HIS A 497 -10.17 -12.39 -1.74
C HIS A 497 -9.36 -12.81 -0.52
N GLU A 498 -9.14 -14.11 -0.33
CA GLU A 498 -8.28 -14.59 0.75
C GLU A 498 -6.84 -14.12 0.53
N LEU A 499 -6.29 -14.28 -0.68
CA LEU A 499 -4.97 -13.74 -1.04
C LEU A 499 -4.89 -12.23 -0.74
N HIS A 500 -5.89 -11.48 -1.18
CA HIS A 500 -5.97 -10.04 -0.95
C HIS A 500 -5.93 -9.71 0.54
N THR A 501 -6.71 -10.40 1.36
CA THR A 501 -6.74 -10.18 2.81
C THR A 501 -5.35 -10.33 3.42
N TYR A 502 -4.63 -11.43 3.13
CA TYR A 502 -3.28 -11.61 3.67
C TYR A 502 -2.31 -10.52 3.20
N VAL A 503 -2.29 -10.21 1.90
CA VAL A 503 -1.39 -9.20 1.34
C VAL A 503 -1.72 -7.80 1.88
N HIS A 504 -3.00 -7.49 2.06
CA HIS A 504 -3.50 -6.24 2.60
C HIS A 504 -3.06 -6.02 4.06
N GLU A 505 -3.28 -7.02 4.92
CA GLU A 505 -2.93 -6.91 6.34
C GLU A 505 -1.42 -6.85 6.55
N PHE A 506 -0.63 -7.59 5.77
CA PHE A 506 0.82 -7.39 5.73
C PHE A 506 1.20 -6.00 5.22
N GLY A 507 0.41 -5.41 4.32
CA GLY A 507 0.63 -4.05 3.83
C GLY A 507 0.63 -3.05 4.98
N HIS A 508 -0.31 -3.18 5.92
CA HIS A 508 -0.34 -2.37 7.13
C HIS A 508 0.90 -2.59 8.02
N ALA A 509 1.42 -3.81 8.11
CA ALA A 509 2.65 -4.10 8.83
C ALA A 509 3.87 -3.36 8.23
N PHE A 510 3.89 -3.17 6.91
CA PHE A 510 4.87 -2.30 6.21
C PHE A 510 4.50 -0.80 6.22
N ASN A 511 3.56 -0.39 7.07
CA ASN A 511 3.10 0.98 7.21
C ASN A 511 2.42 1.54 5.95
N LEU A 512 1.71 0.70 5.19
CA LEU A 512 0.83 1.15 4.11
C LEU A 512 -0.56 1.47 4.65
N LEU A 513 -1.13 2.58 4.21
CA LEU A 513 -2.52 2.96 4.49
C LEU A 513 -3.44 2.50 3.38
N HIS A 514 -4.73 2.45 3.71
CA HIS A 514 -5.80 2.36 2.73
C HIS A 514 -5.68 3.42 1.64
N ALA A 515 -6.09 3.05 0.44
CA ALA A 515 -6.00 3.91 -0.74
C ALA A 515 -6.68 5.27 -0.56
N TRP A 516 -7.82 5.34 0.14
CA TRP A 516 -8.56 6.59 0.43
C TRP A 516 -8.08 7.32 1.70
N GLN A 517 -7.10 6.78 2.43
CA GLN A 517 -6.58 7.35 3.69
C GLN A 517 -5.15 7.87 3.58
N LYS A 518 -4.52 7.80 2.41
CA LYS A 518 -3.10 8.19 2.23
C LYS A 518 -2.85 9.65 2.63
N ASN A 519 -3.86 10.51 2.48
CA ASN A 519 -3.83 11.90 2.92
C ASN A 519 -3.83 12.10 4.45
N LEU A 520 -4.11 11.06 5.24
CA LEU A 520 -4.05 11.08 6.71
C LEU A 520 -2.63 10.75 7.23
N ALA A 521 -1.74 10.30 6.35
CA ALA A 521 -0.33 10.11 6.68
C ALA A 521 0.29 11.39 7.25
N GLN A 522 1.36 11.25 8.02
CA GLN A 522 2.12 12.38 8.53
C GLN A 522 3.59 12.23 8.13
N PRO A 523 4.06 13.00 7.13
CA PRO A 523 3.29 14.00 6.38
C PRO A 523 2.29 13.35 5.37
N PRO A 524 1.25 14.09 4.93
CA PRO A 524 0.24 13.56 4.01
C PRO A 524 0.80 13.05 2.68
N ALA A 525 0.24 11.93 2.19
CA ALA A 525 0.53 11.36 0.88
C ALA A 525 -0.65 11.57 -0.09
N PRO A 526 -0.39 11.65 -1.42
CA PRO A 526 -1.42 11.88 -2.42
C PRO A 526 -2.36 10.68 -2.55
N LEU A 527 -3.63 10.99 -2.77
CA LEU A 527 -4.65 10.00 -3.13
C LEU A 527 -4.60 9.72 -4.63
N GLY A 528 -4.90 8.48 -5.02
CA GLY A 528 -5.07 8.10 -6.42
C GLY A 528 -6.43 8.50 -7.01
N PRO A 529 -6.81 7.96 -8.18
CA PRO A 529 -8.08 8.25 -8.85
C PRO A 529 -9.28 8.08 -7.92
N GLY A 530 -10.31 8.91 -8.10
CA GLY A 530 -11.54 8.85 -7.29
C GLY A 530 -11.28 9.04 -5.80
N ASN A 531 -10.36 9.94 -5.41
CA ASN A 531 -9.92 10.14 -4.01
C ASN A 531 -9.37 8.86 -3.37
N GLY A 532 -8.64 8.06 -4.14
CA GLY A 532 -8.07 6.77 -3.72
C GLY A 532 -9.01 5.58 -3.88
N PHE A 533 -10.32 5.78 -4.04
CA PHE A 533 -11.25 4.68 -4.24
C PHE A 533 -11.13 4.03 -5.64
N GLY A 534 -10.55 4.72 -6.61
CA GLY A 534 -10.24 4.18 -7.92
C GLY A 534 -8.87 3.49 -8.02
N ASP A 535 -8.12 3.37 -6.92
CA ASP A 535 -6.84 2.66 -6.92
C ASP A 535 -7.03 1.16 -7.13
N LEU A 536 -6.38 0.61 -8.16
CA LEU A 536 -6.27 -0.84 -8.36
C LEU A 536 -5.05 -1.36 -7.59
N SER A 537 -5.19 -1.43 -6.27
CA SER A 537 -4.15 -1.82 -5.32
C SER A 537 -4.67 -2.83 -4.29
N TRP A 538 -3.76 -3.67 -3.78
CA TRP A 538 -3.97 -4.46 -2.57
C TRP A 538 -4.43 -3.64 -1.37
N MET A 539 -4.14 -2.33 -1.32
CA MET A 539 -4.55 -1.43 -0.23
C MET A 539 -5.92 -0.76 -0.46
N ASN A 540 -6.67 -1.19 -1.47
CA ASN A 540 -8.06 -0.75 -1.66
C ASN A 540 -9.03 -1.85 -1.21
N TYR A 541 -10.28 -1.48 -0.99
CA TYR A 541 -11.36 -2.40 -0.66
C TYR A 541 -12.16 -2.68 -1.94
N PRO A 542 -12.26 -3.95 -2.39
CA PRO A 542 -12.96 -4.28 -3.63
C PRO A 542 -14.38 -3.71 -3.70
N GLN A 543 -15.13 -3.78 -2.60
CA GLN A 543 -16.50 -3.27 -2.46
C GLN A 543 -16.62 -1.74 -2.45
N ASN A 544 -15.51 -1.03 -2.20
CA ASN A 544 -15.45 0.43 -2.24
C ASN A 544 -14.87 0.98 -3.55
N TYR A 545 -14.42 0.09 -4.45
CA TYR A 545 -13.84 0.48 -5.72
C TYR A 545 -14.79 1.35 -6.56
N ARG A 546 -14.24 2.42 -7.13
CA ARG A 546 -14.98 3.40 -7.92
C ARG A 546 -14.25 3.76 -9.20
N SER A 547 -14.91 3.62 -10.33
CA SER A 547 -14.33 4.03 -11.61
C SER A 547 -15.39 4.49 -12.60
N PRO A 548 -15.04 5.34 -13.59
CA PRO A 548 -15.95 5.69 -14.67
C PRO A 548 -16.48 4.48 -15.46
N SER A 549 -15.75 3.36 -15.44
CA SER A 549 -16.08 2.11 -16.15
C SER A 549 -16.90 1.10 -15.33
N GLY A 550 -17.15 1.38 -14.04
CA GLY A 550 -17.88 0.49 -13.15
C GLY A 550 -17.38 0.55 -11.70
N ASP A 551 -18.28 0.24 -10.76
CA ASP A 551 -18.04 0.34 -9.32
C ASP A 551 -18.23 -1.02 -8.62
N GLY A 552 -17.66 -1.14 -7.43
CA GLY A 552 -17.83 -2.28 -6.53
C GLY A 552 -16.97 -3.50 -6.87
N THR A 553 -17.19 -4.58 -6.11
CA THR A 553 -16.33 -5.76 -6.05
C THR A 553 -16.09 -6.40 -7.42
N GLU A 554 -17.13 -6.54 -8.23
CA GLU A 554 -17.01 -7.15 -9.55
C GLU A 554 -16.16 -6.30 -10.50
N ALA A 555 -16.38 -4.98 -10.52
CA ALA A 555 -15.59 -4.06 -11.33
C ALA A 555 -14.12 -4.05 -10.88
N PHE A 556 -13.87 -4.08 -9.57
CA PHE A 556 -12.52 -4.18 -9.01
C PHE A 556 -11.81 -5.42 -9.54
N TRP A 557 -12.36 -6.63 -9.34
CA TRP A 557 -11.67 -7.86 -9.73
C TRP A 557 -11.44 -7.98 -11.24
N ARG A 558 -12.37 -7.49 -12.08
CA ARG A 558 -12.17 -7.42 -13.53
C ARG A 558 -11.01 -6.51 -13.95
N ALA A 559 -10.72 -5.48 -13.16
CA ALA A 559 -9.67 -4.50 -13.45
C ALA A 559 -8.39 -4.71 -12.62
N PHE A 560 -8.42 -5.51 -11.56
CA PHE A 560 -7.33 -5.60 -10.59
C PHE A 560 -6.17 -6.46 -11.10
N PRO A 561 -4.96 -5.89 -11.25
CA PRO A 561 -3.80 -6.62 -11.76
C PRO A 561 -2.98 -7.33 -10.66
N PHE A 562 -3.55 -7.51 -9.46
CA PHE A 562 -2.89 -8.16 -8.32
C PHE A 562 -1.54 -7.53 -7.95
N ARG A 563 -1.50 -6.20 -7.80
CA ARG A 563 -0.26 -5.45 -7.53
C ARG A 563 -0.49 -4.23 -6.63
N PHE A 564 0.60 -3.71 -6.05
CA PHE A 564 0.61 -2.40 -5.38
C PHE A 564 0.67 -1.26 -6.41
N SER A 565 0.14 -0.09 -6.03
CA SER A 565 0.30 1.17 -6.75
C SER A 565 1.75 1.66 -6.70
N ASP A 566 2.14 2.57 -7.61
CA ASP A 566 3.52 3.10 -7.64
C ASP A 566 3.94 3.79 -6.34
N ASN A 567 3.02 4.49 -5.67
CA ASN A 567 3.31 5.16 -4.40
C ASN A 567 3.58 4.16 -3.27
N GLU A 568 2.84 3.05 -3.24
CA GLU A 568 3.07 1.95 -2.30
C GLU A 568 4.38 1.22 -2.62
N LEU A 569 4.69 0.96 -3.89
CA LEU A 569 5.99 0.38 -4.28
C LEU A 569 7.16 1.29 -3.90
N ARG A 570 7.05 2.60 -4.11
CA ARG A 570 8.05 3.59 -3.66
C ARG A 570 8.28 3.50 -2.17
N HIS A 571 7.23 3.36 -1.36
CA HIS A 571 7.35 3.17 0.09
C HIS A 571 8.02 1.86 0.45
N LEU A 572 7.53 0.73 -0.07
CA LEU A 572 8.07 -0.60 0.22
C LEU A 572 9.56 -0.70 -0.14
N ARG A 573 9.94 -0.24 -1.33
CA ARG A 573 11.31 -0.37 -1.87
C ARG A 573 12.25 0.73 -1.38
N HIS A 574 11.77 1.97 -1.26
CA HIS A 574 12.62 3.16 -1.05
C HIS A 574 12.15 4.11 0.06
N GLY A 575 11.16 3.73 0.86
CA GLY A 575 10.89 4.40 2.14
C GLY A 575 12.11 4.33 3.05
N PHE A 576 12.34 5.34 3.87
CA PHE A 576 13.44 5.34 4.83
C PHE A 576 13.27 4.19 5.83
N TYR A 577 14.39 3.66 6.35
CA TYR A 577 14.40 2.43 7.16
C TYR A 577 13.26 2.35 8.18
N ARG A 578 13.15 3.36 9.06
CA ARG A 578 12.14 3.40 10.13
C ARG A 578 10.71 3.49 9.60
N HIS A 579 10.50 4.08 8.44
CA HIS A 579 9.16 4.27 7.88
C HIS A 579 8.54 2.96 7.41
N VAL A 580 9.37 1.96 7.11
CA VAL A 580 8.96 0.69 6.49
C VAL A 580 9.14 -0.49 7.44
N VAL A 581 10.28 -0.57 8.16
CA VAL A 581 10.59 -1.70 9.04
C VAL A 581 9.51 -1.89 10.11
N PRO A 582 9.00 -3.12 10.34
CA PRO A 582 8.14 -3.42 11.49
C PRO A 582 8.79 -2.98 12.80
N GLY A 583 8.00 -2.44 13.75
CA GLY A 583 8.52 -1.84 14.98
C GLY A 583 9.26 -0.51 14.80
N GLY A 584 9.23 0.09 13.60
CA GLY A 584 9.85 1.37 13.27
C GLY A 584 9.01 2.60 13.67
N SER A 585 8.79 3.53 12.74
CA SER A 585 7.85 4.65 12.91
C SER A 585 6.45 4.13 13.23
N ASP A 586 5.72 4.91 14.01
CA ASP A 586 4.34 4.61 14.34
C ASP A 586 3.47 4.44 13.09
N PHE A 587 2.46 3.57 13.13
CA PHE A 587 1.54 3.40 12.02
C PHE A 587 0.89 4.75 11.65
N ILE A 588 0.83 5.08 10.37
CA ILE A 588 0.43 6.39 9.79
C ILE A 588 1.52 7.49 9.92
N MET A 589 2.49 7.39 10.86
CA MET A 589 3.67 8.27 10.81
C MET A 589 4.59 7.80 9.70
N ASP A 590 4.96 8.73 8.83
CA ASP A 590 5.80 8.49 7.66
C ASP A 590 5.29 7.36 6.75
N SER A 591 3.99 7.08 6.81
CA SER A 591 3.33 6.03 6.03
C SER A 591 3.14 6.47 4.60
N GLN A 592 3.76 5.77 3.66
CA GLN A 592 3.75 6.08 2.23
C GLN A 592 4.47 7.40 1.85
N MET A 593 5.13 7.37 0.70
CA MET A 593 5.94 8.49 0.24
C MET A 593 5.11 9.65 -0.34
N GLN A 594 5.59 10.87 -0.11
CA GLN A 594 4.92 12.12 -0.49
C GLN A 594 4.90 12.44 -2.00
N ALA A 595 3.83 13.15 -2.38
CA ALA A 595 3.79 14.28 -3.31
C ALA A 595 2.57 15.19 -2.96
N GLY A 596 2.69 16.12 -1.98
CA GLY A 596 1.69 17.15 -1.55
C GLY A 596 0.34 16.64 -1.00
N SER A 597 -0.48 17.31 -0.15
CA SER A 597 -0.45 18.51 0.70
C SER A 597 -1.41 18.32 1.93
N ALA A 598 -1.43 19.28 2.88
CA ALA A 598 -1.99 19.19 4.26
C ALA A 598 -3.49 19.55 4.48
N GLU A 599 -4.37 19.23 3.54
CA GLU A 599 -5.75 19.79 3.47
C GLU A 599 -6.87 18.95 4.12
N ALA A 600 -6.55 17.84 4.80
CA ALA A 600 -7.54 16.81 5.17
C ALA A 600 -8.60 17.24 6.20
N PHE A 601 -8.29 18.18 7.11
CA PHE A 601 -9.21 18.65 8.18
C PHE A 601 -9.78 20.05 7.94
N ALA A 602 -9.48 20.65 6.78
CA ALA A 602 -10.07 21.93 6.41
C ALA A 602 -11.55 21.73 6.01
N LEU A 603 -12.41 22.66 6.44
CA LEU A 603 -13.79 22.71 5.97
C LEU A 603 -13.78 22.83 4.44
N PRO A 604 -14.56 22.02 3.72
CA PRO A 604 -14.69 22.16 2.28
C PRO A 604 -15.33 23.52 1.97
N THR A 605 -14.90 24.17 0.87
CA THR A 605 -15.44 25.47 0.43
C THR A 605 -16.94 25.37 0.11
N THR A 606 -17.39 24.20 -0.34
CA THR A 606 -18.78 23.84 -0.59
C THR A 606 -19.03 22.39 -0.14
N ASP A 607 -20.16 22.14 0.54
CA ASP A 607 -20.59 20.79 0.94
C ASP A 607 -21.98 20.50 0.35
N GLU A 608 -22.02 19.60 -0.63
CA GLU A 608 -23.26 19.17 -1.29
C GLU A 608 -23.68 17.74 -0.88
N SER A 609 -22.98 17.12 0.08
CA SER A 609 -23.19 15.72 0.50
C SER A 609 -24.60 15.43 1.01
N GLY A 610 -25.33 16.47 1.43
CA GLY A 610 -26.62 16.30 2.10
C GLY A 610 -26.49 15.72 3.51
N LEU A 611 -25.30 15.81 4.11
CA LEU A 611 -24.98 15.31 5.45
C LEU A 611 -24.48 16.42 6.36
N ARG A 612 -24.51 16.16 7.67
CA ARG A 612 -23.93 17.00 8.72
C ARG A 612 -23.35 16.11 9.81
N LEU A 613 -22.06 16.29 10.09
CA LEU A 613 -21.33 15.63 11.16
C LEU A 613 -21.23 16.54 12.39
N GLU A 614 -21.59 16.03 13.56
CA GLU A 614 -21.53 16.76 14.83
C GLU A 614 -20.71 15.95 15.86
N VAL A 615 -19.85 16.65 16.62
CA VAL A 615 -19.18 16.11 17.81
C VAL A 615 -19.91 16.62 19.05
N GLY A 616 -20.58 15.71 19.75
CA GLY A 616 -21.43 15.96 20.92
C GLY A 616 -20.87 15.38 22.22
N GLY A 617 -21.75 15.19 23.20
CA GLY A 617 -21.40 14.68 24.53
C GLY A 617 -20.94 15.75 25.53
N LYS A 618 -20.39 15.28 26.66
CA LYS A 618 -19.89 16.08 27.78
C LYS A 618 -18.82 17.06 27.29
N SER A 619 -18.87 18.31 27.74
CA SER A 619 -17.89 19.35 27.37
C SER A 619 -16.81 19.58 28.43
N GLY A 620 -16.93 18.96 29.61
CA GLY A 620 -16.00 19.13 30.73
C GLY A 620 -15.75 17.82 31.46
N PHE A 621 -14.49 17.42 31.57
CA PHE A 621 -14.02 16.16 32.15
C PHE A 621 -13.16 16.44 33.40
N ALA A 622 -13.21 15.56 34.39
CA ALA A 622 -12.30 15.62 35.55
C ALA A 622 -10.88 15.21 35.13
N TYR A 623 -9.90 15.51 35.97
CA TYR A 623 -8.52 15.08 35.75
C TYR A 623 -8.44 13.54 35.72
N GLY A 624 -7.89 12.98 34.65
CA GLY A 624 -7.82 11.53 34.42
C GLY A 624 -9.14 10.86 34.02
N GLU A 625 -10.24 11.60 33.85
CA GLU A 625 -11.49 11.03 33.34
C GLU A 625 -11.32 10.58 31.88
N PRO A 626 -11.63 9.32 31.54
CA PRO A 626 -11.65 8.83 30.16
C PRO A 626 -12.54 9.70 29.26
N VAL A 627 -11.93 10.41 28.31
CA VAL A 627 -12.67 11.33 27.43
C VAL A 627 -13.42 10.56 26.35
N MET A 628 -14.75 10.59 26.41
CA MET A 628 -15.66 10.01 25.43
C MET A 628 -16.40 11.12 24.69
N VAL A 629 -16.43 11.09 23.36
CA VAL A 629 -17.23 12.02 22.55
C VAL A 629 -18.31 11.27 21.76
N GLU A 630 -19.45 11.93 21.57
CA GLU A 630 -20.51 11.42 20.69
C GLU A 630 -20.26 11.90 19.26
N LEU A 631 -20.28 10.98 18.30
CA LEU A 631 -20.29 11.29 16.88
C LEU A 631 -21.72 11.12 16.37
N LYS A 632 -22.26 12.15 15.72
CA LYS A 632 -23.58 12.11 15.11
C LYS A 632 -23.49 12.52 13.65
N LEU A 633 -23.90 11.63 12.75
CA LEU A 633 -24.03 11.92 11.33
C LEU A 633 -25.52 11.99 10.99
N SER A 634 -25.98 13.13 10.48
CA SER A 634 -27.39 13.37 10.15
C SER A 634 -27.59 13.83 8.72
N ARG A 635 -28.75 13.53 8.14
CA ARG A 635 -29.17 14.06 6.85
C ARG A 635 -29.54 15.55 6.96
N THR A 636 -29.21 16.33 5.95
CA THR A 636 -29.65 17.74 5.79
C THR A 636 -30.66 17.91 4.67
N ARG A 637 -30.66 17.01 3.66
CA ARG A 637 -31.63 16.97 2.56
C ARG A 637 -31.71 15.56 1.97
N GLY A 638 -32.88 15.18 1.46
CA GLY A 638 -33.11 13.89 0.81
C GLY A 638 -32.85 12.67 1.72
N ASP A 639 -32.96 11.49 1.14
CA ASP A 639 -32.49 10.24 1.73
C ASP A 639 -31.04 10.02 1.29
N VAL A 640 -30.16 9.65 2.21
CA VAL A 640 -28.72 9.50 1.94
C VAL A 640 -28.20 8.22 2.56
N ALA A 641 -27.50 7.42 1.78
CA ALA A 641 -26.89 6.18 2.24
C ALA A 641 -25.50 6.46 2.85
N VAL A 642 -25.28 5.98 4.07
CA VAL A 642 -24.07 6.23 4.87
C VAL A 642 -23.53 4.94 5.47
N MET A 643 -22.27 4.94 5.91
CA MET A 643 -21.72 3.85 6.70
C MET A 643 -22.44 3.77 8.04
N ARG A 644 -22.81 2.56 8.43
CA ARG A 644 -23.55 2.29 9.67
C ARG A 644 -22.73 2.63 10.91
N ASP A 645 -21.45 2.26 10.89
CA ASP A 645 -20.52 2.44 12.00
C ASP A 645 -19.71 3.74 11.83
N LEU A 646 -19.74 4.57 12.87
CA LEU A 646 -18.98 5.82 12.94
C LEU A 646 -17.80 5.72 13.92
N ASP A 647 -17.56 4.55 14.54
CA ASP A 647 -16.39 4.34 15.39
C ASP A 647 -15.11 4.65 14.58
N PRO A 648 -14.18 5.47 15.07
CA PRO A 648 -12.90 5.70 14.41
C PRO A 648 -12.10 4.43 14.11
N LYS A 649 -12.37 3.32 14.82
CA LYS A 649 -11.82 1.98 14.53
C LYS A 649 -12.31 1.42 13.19
N ALA A 650 -13.52 1.78 12.78
CA ALA A 650 -14.14 1.38 11.52
C ALA A 650 -13.72 2.25 10.31
N GLU A 651 -12.70 3.10 10.49
CA GLU A 651 -11.91 3.68 9.40
C GLU A 651 -12.58 4.72 8.48
N HIS A 652 -13.86 5.02 8.70
CA HIS A 652 -14.61 6.04 7.94
C HIS A 652 -14.65 7.41 8.63
N VAL A 653 -14.19 7.48 9.88
CA VAL A 653 -14.10 8.72 10.67
C VAL A 653 -12.68 8.95 11.15
N ALA A 654 -12.13 10.14 10.87
CA ALA A 654 -10.88 10.62 11.44
C ALA A 654 -11.16 11.77 12.42
N ILE A 655 -10.43 11.84 13.52
CA ILE A 655 -10.62 12.87 14.55
C ILE A 655 -9.29 13.59 14.78
N ALA A 656 -9.29 14.92 14.74
CA ALA A 656 -8.17 15.76 15.15
C ALA A 656 -8.43 16.36 16.53
N ILE A 657 -7.41 16.32 17.38
CA ILE A 657 -7.40 16.85 18.74
C ILE A 657 -6.32 17.93 18.82
N THR A 658 -6.74 19.17 19.08
CA THR A 658 -5.84 20.27 19.41
C THR A 658 -5.73 20.40 20.92
N ASP A 659 -4.51 20.32 21.45
CA ASP A 659 -4.22 20.45 22.86
C ASP A 659 -4.28 21.92 23.36
N PRO A 660 -4.22 22.15 24.69
CA PRO A 660 -4.26 23.50 25.26
C PRO A 660 -3.10 24.42 24.82
N TYR A 661 -2.02 23.85 24.29
CA TYR A 661 -0.85 24.58 23.78
C TYR A 661 -0.94 24.87 22.28
N GLY A 662 -2.03 24.46 21.62
CA GLY A 662 -2.27 24.70 20.20
C GLY A 662 -1.68 23.62 19.27
N ARG A 663 -1.19 22.50 19.81
CA ARG A 663 -0.66 21.38 18.99
C ARG A 663 -1.80 20.47 18.59
N SER A 664 -1.96 20.23 17.28
CA SER A 664 -2.98 19.33 16.74
C SER A 664 -2.41 17.95 16.42
N ARG A 665 -3.10 16.90 16.85
CA ARG A 665 -2.78 15.49 16.56
C ARG A 665 -4.02 14.76 16.05
N VAL A 666 -3.87 13.90 15.06
CA VAL A 666 -4.94 12.97 14.65
C VAL A 666 -5.01 11.85 15.68
N PHE A 667 -6.21 11.61 16.21
CA PHE A 667 -6.52 10.49 17.08
C PHE A 667 -6.36 9.17 16.31
N ARG A 668 -5.61 8.24 16.89
CA ARG A 668 -5.36 6.91 16.33
C ARG A 668 -5.85 5.88 17.34
N PRO A 669 -6.91 5.12 17.03
CA PRO A 669 -7.34 4.01 17.88
C PRO A 669 -6.21 3.00 18.10
N MET A 670 -6.32 2.19 19.17
CA MET A 670 -5.38 1.11 19.48
C MET A 670 -5.45 -0.11 18.55
N ALA A 671 -6.53 -0.20 17.77
CA ALA A 671 -6.66 -1.19 16.72
C ALA A 671 -7.62 -0.62 15.69
N ARG A 672 -7.31 -0.85 14.43
CA ARG A 672 -8.21 -0.56 13.31
C ARG A 672 -8.86 -1.85 12.88
N ILE A 673 -10.13 -1.78 12.51
CA ILE A 673 -10.91 -2.94 12.11
C ILE A 673 -11.17 -2.81 10.63
N CYS A 674 -10.55 -3.70 9.85
CA CYS A 674 -10.65 -3.67 8.40
C CYS A 674 -11.98 -4.28 7.95
N HIS A 675 -13.01 -3.44 7.84
CA HIS A 675 -14.34 -3.86 7.42
C HIS A 675 -14.41 -4.10 5.91
N GLY A 676 -14.91 -5.28 5.53
CA GLY A 676 -15.51 -5.46 4.21
C GLY A 676 -14.69 -6.25 3.20
N HIS A 677 -13.77 -7.09 3.65
CA HIS A 677 -13.21 -8.11 2.78
C HIS A 677 -14.20 -9.27 2.47
N GLY A 678 -15.51 -9.11 2.65
CA GLY A 678 -16.47 -10.22 2.45
C GLY A 678 -17.93 -9.91 2.73
N ALA A 679 -18.22 -8.90 3.56
CA ALA A 679 -19.58 -8.39 3.72
C ALA A 679 -20.01 -7.61 2.47
N ALA A 680 -21.25 -7.80 2.03
CA ALA A 680 -21.82 -7.00 0.95
C ALA A 680 -21.84 -5.53 1.37
N ARG A 681 -21.62 -4.61 0.42
CA ARG A 681 -21.60 -3.17 0.71
C ARG A 681 -22.90 -2.72 1.37
N GLU A 682 -24.03 -3.34 1.02
CA GLU A 682 -25.34 -3.04 1.61
C GLU A 682 -25.41 -3.36 3.11
N ASP A 683 -24.70 -4.38 3.60
CA ASP A 683 -24.74 -4.80 5.01
C ASP A 683 -24.01 -3.80 5.93
N LEU A 684 -23.03 -3.10 5.38
CA LEU A 684 -22.24 -2.08 6.08
C LEU A 684 -22.90 -0.69 6.04
N MET A 685 -23.96 -0.54 5.25
CA MET A 685 -24.62 0.73 5.01
C MET A 685 -25.97 0.84 5.73
N VAL A 686 -26.41 2.08 5.91
CA VAL A 686 -27.75 2.44 6.35
C VAL A 686 -28.22 3.68 5.59
N THR A 687 -29.49 3.73 5.23
CA THR A 687 -30.09 4.92 4.60
C THR A 687 -30.67 5.81 5.68
N LEU A 688 -30.16 7.05 5.78
CA LEU A 688 -30.75 8.08 6.63
C LEU A 688 -31.99 8.64 5.93
N THR A 689 -33.13 8.54 6.59
CA THR A 689 -34.45 8.95 6.07
C THR A 689 -35.10 9.98 6.98
N GLU A 690 -36.29 10.49 6.64
CA GLU A 690 -37.05 11.34 7.57
C GLU A 690 -37.41 10.62 8.88
N ALA A 691 -37.73 9.33 8.82
CA ALA A 691 -38.06 8.52 9.99
C ALA A 691 -36.83 8.16 10.84
N GLU A 692 -35.65 8.10 10.22
CA GLU A 692 -34.34 7.77 10.82
C GLU A 692 -33.26 8.74 10.35
N PRO A 693 -33.26 9.99 10.85
CA PRO A 693 -32.49 11.07 10.24
C PRO A 693 -31.00 11.08 10.61
N ALA A 694 -30.56 10.21 11.52
CA ALA A 694 -29.18 10.22 12.02
C ALA A 694 -28.71 8.86 12.54
N THR A 695 -27.40 8.62 12.41
CA THR A 695 -26.67 7.55 13.10
C THR A 695 -25.66 8.13 14.09
N TYR A 696 -25.25 7.31 15.06
CA TYR A 696 -24.53 7.72 16.26
C TYR A 696 -23.46 6.69 16.62
N ALA A 697 -22.32 7.14 17.12
CA ALA A 697 -21.31 6.32 17.78
C ALA A 697 -20.64 7.07 18.95
N THR A 698 -20.00 6.34 19.85
CA THR A 698 -19.09 6.91 20.85
C THR A 698 -17.66 6.67 20.40
N ALA A 699 -16.82 7.70 20.52
CA ALA A 699 -15.38 7.57 20.35
C ALA A 699 -14.66 7.84 21.67
N TYR A 700 -13.90 6.84 22.15
CA TYR A 700 -12.97 7.02 23.25
C TYR A 700 -11.72 7.74 22.75
N LEU A 701 -11.46 8.95 23.23
CA LEU A 701 -10.32 9.79 22.86
C LEU A 701 -9.26 9.91 23.96
N GLY A 702 -9.43 9.20 25.08
CA GLY A 702 -8.48 9.30 26.19
C GLY A 702 -7.12 8.69 25.85
N TYR A 703 -7.12 7.50 25.24
CA TYR A 703 -5.92 6.73 24.92
C TYR A 703 -6.02 6.08 23.53
N GLY A 704 -4.90 6.03 22.82
CA GLY A 704 -4.81 5.42 21.49
C GLY A 704 -3.39 4.94 21.17
N ALA A 705 -3.10 4.67 19.90
CA ALA A 705 -1.80 4.15 19.47
C ALA A 705 -0.62 5.07 19.84
N ASN A 706 -0.86 6.38 20.00
CA ASN A 706 0.19 7.33 20.40
C ASN A 706 0.12 7.73 21.89
N GLY A 707 -0.37 6.83 22.75
CA GLY A 707 -0.55 7.04 24.18
C GLY A 707 -1.76 7.91 24.53
N LEU A 708 -1.64 8.69 25.61
CA LEU A 708 -2.67 9.63 26.03
C LEU A 708 -2.78 10.84 25.10
N TYR A 709 -4.02 11.21 24.76
CA TYR A 709 -4.30 12.40 23.93
C TYR A 709 -4.78 13.61 24.73
N MET A 710 -5.33 13.38 25.93
CA MET A 710 -5.93 14.42 26.78
C MET A 710 -5.47 14.29 28.25
N SER A 711 -4.15 14.24 28.47
CA SER A 711 -3.54 14.08 29.79
C SER A 711 -3.46 15.36 30.63
N GLU A 712 -3.45 16.53 29.96
CA GLU A 712 -3.21 17.81 30.60
C GLU A 712 -4.52 18.53 30.92
N PRO A 713 -4.68 19.16 32.10
CA PRO A 713 -5.78 20.07 32.33
C PRO A 713 -5.74 21.25 31.35
N GLY A 714 -6.90 21.59 30.77
CA GLY A 714 -6.99 22.71 29.84
C GLY A 714 -8.15 22.60 28.85
N LEU A 715 -8.15 23.50 27.87
CA LEU A 715 -9.15 23.53 26.80
C LEU A 715 -8.60 22.89 25.53
N TYR A 716 -9.17 21.74 25.17
CA TYR A 716 -8.93 21.04 23.92
C TYR A 716 -9.96 21.46 22.86
N ARG A 717 -9.61 21.25 21.58
CA ARG A 717 -10.55 21.33 20.46
C ARG A 717 -10.57 20.01 19.71
N VAL A 718 -11.76 19.50 19.43
CA VAL A 718 -11.98 18.25 18.70
C VAL A 718 -12.68 18.55 17.38
N VAL A 719 -12.15 18.04 16.27
CA VAL A 719 -12.74 18.11 14.93
C VAL A 719 -12.82 16.70 14.37
N ALA A 720 -13.98 16.30 13.88
CA ALA A 720 -14.16 15.02 13.20
C ALA A 720 -14.36 15.22 11.70
N VAL A 721 -13.91 14.24 10.92
CA VAL A 721 -14.06 14.18 9.47
C VAL A 721 -14.63 12.80 9.13
N TYR A 722 -15.75 12.78 8.43
CA TYR A 722 -16.37 11.57 7.91
C TYR A 722 -16.18 11.51 6.38
N LEU A 723 -15.71 10.36 5.89
CA LEU A 723 -15.62 10.06 4.47
C LEU A 723 -16.86 9.26 4.07
N ALA A 724 -17.76 9.93 3.35
CA ALA A 724 -19.00 9.33 2.90
C ALA A 724 -18.76 8.30 1.81
N PRO A 725 -19.68 7.33 1.63
CA PRO A 725 -19.47 6.24 0.70
C PRO A 725 -19.34 6.73 -0.73
N ASP A 726 -19.90 7.90 -1.07
CA ASP A 726 -19.87 8.61 -2.34
C ASP A 726 -18.55 9.40 -2.59
N GLY A 727 -17.60 9.34 -1.66
CA GLY A 727 -16.34 10.09 -1.71
C GLY A 727 -16.43 11.51 -1.15
N SER A 728 -17.63 11.97 -0.74
CA SER A 728 -17.81 13.26 -0.10
C SER A 728 -17.12 13.31 1.27
N ARG A 729 -16.56 14.47 1.62
CA ARG A 729 -15.92 14.70 2.92
C ARG A 729 -16.79 15.61 3.78
N VAL A 730 -17.28 15.10 4.91
CA VAL A 730 -18.14 15.83 5.85
C VAL A 730 -17.34 16.18 7.09
N VAL A 731 -17.11 17.47 7.36
CA VAL A 731 -16.28 17.96 8.46
C VAL A 731 -17.14 18.57 9.55
N SER A 732 -16.91 18.22 10.82
CA SER A 732 -17.63 18.79 11.94
C SER A 732 -17.17 20.20 12.27
N ALA A 733 -18.04 21.01 12.88
CA ALA A 733 -17.58 22.22 13.55
C ALA A 733 -16.62 21.87 14.71
N PRO A 734 -15.59 22.69 15.00
CA PRO A 734 -14.70 22.46 16.15
C PRO A 734 -15.46 22.47 17.47
N ARG A 735 -15.33 21.40 18.25
CA ARG A 735 -15.97 21.23 19.56
C ARG A 735 -14.96 21.48 20.69
N PRO A 736 -15.19 22.47 21.59
CA PRO A 736 -14.37 22.63 22.78
C PRO A 736 -14.63 21.50 23.80
N VAL A 737 -13.56 20.93 24.33
CA VAL A 737 -13.57 19.92 25.40
C VAL A 737 -12.63 20.39 26.50
N ARG A 738 -13.08 20.47 27.75
CA ARG A 738 -12.27 20.96 28.88
C ARG A 738 -11.90 19.81 29.82
N VAL A 739 -10.62 19.56 30.01
CA VAL A 739 -10.12 18.74 31.12
C VAL A 739 -9.88 19.67 32.31
N ARG A 740 -10.49 19.39 33.45
CA ARG A 740 -10.40 20.20 34.67
C ARG A 740 -9.13 19.86 35.46
N GLN A 741 -8.67 20.81 36.26
CA GLN A 741 -7.66 20.55 37.29
C GLN A 741 -8.26 19.64 38.38
N PRO A 742 -7.46 18.80 39.06
CA PRO A 742 -7.94 18.02 40.20
C PRO A 742 -8.41 18.96 41.32
N LEU A 743 -9.51 18.61 42.01
CA LEU A 743 -10.06 19.44 43.08
C LEU A 743 -9.22 19.37 44.36
N ASP A 744 -8.68 18.18 44.66
CA ASP A 744 -7.82 17.91 45.81
C ASP A 744 -6.81 16.78 45.52
N ARG A 745 -6.06 16.34 46.54
CA ARG A 745 -5.06 15.27 46.42
C ARG A 745 -5.68 13.91 46.10
N THR A 746 -6.90 13.65 46.55
CA THR A 746 -7.61 12.39 46.26
C THR A 746 -8.00 12.36 44.79
N ASP A 747 -8.59 13.45 44.28
CA ASP A 747 -8.90 13.62 42.86
C ASP A 747 -7.65 13.47 41.99
N GLN A 748 -6.53 14.07 42.41
CA GLN A 748 -5.26 13.93 41.71
C GLN A 748 -4.80 12.47 41.63
N HIS A 749 -4.75 11.78 42.78
CA HIS A 749 -4.30 10.38 42.84
C HIS A 749 -5.21 9.45 42.04
N VAL A 750 -6.53 9.63 42.12
CA VAL A 750 -7.49 8.87 41.31
C VAL A 750 -7.29 9.12 39.81
N GLY A 751 -7.03 10.37 39.42
CA GLY A 751 -6.70 10.71 38.04
C GLY A 751 -5.41 10.02 37.57
N GLU A 752 -4.36 10.01 38.39
CA GLU A 752 -3.08 9.34 38.12
C GLU A 752 -3.23 7.81 37.96
N LEU A 753 -4.15 7.18 38.70
CA LEU A 753 -4.49 5.76 38.56
C LEU A 753 -5.21 5.43 37.24
N LEU A 754 -5.58 6.41 36.41
CA LEU A 754 -6.25 6.23 35.12
C LEU A 754 -5.43 6.76 33.92
N THR A 755 -4.28 7.40 34.16
CA THR A 755 -3.48 8.07 33.13
C THR A 755 -2.13 7.39 32.84
N GLY A 756 -1.90 6.17 33.30
CA GLY A 756 -0.75 5.38 32.84
C GLY A 756 -1.04 4.65 31.52
N ASP A 757 0.01 4.29 30.79
CA ASP A 757 -0.12 3.63 29.48
C ASP A 757 -0.87 2.29 29.58
N GLN A 758 -0.57 1.46 30.59
CA GLN A 758 -1.27 0.19 30.79
C GLN A 758 -2.74 0.38 31.12
N GLN A 759 -3.08 1.41 31.91
CA GLN A 759 -4.44 1.75 32.30
C GLN A 759 -5.23 2.26 31.09
N GLY A 760 -4.63 3.13 30.29
CA GLY A 760 -5.19 3.60 29.03
C GLY A 760 -5.45 2.45 28.05
N THR A 761 -4.51 1.52 27.92
CA THR A 761 -4.69 0.29 27.14
C THR A 761 -5.87 -0.53 27.65
N LEU A 762 -5.92 -0.82 28.96
CA LEU A 762 -7.01 -1.59 29.57
C LEU A 762 -8.38 -0.92 29.36
N ILE A 763 -8.48 0.40 29.42
CA ILE A 763 -9.75 1.10 29.14
C ILE A 763 -10.10 1.00 27.66
N ALA A 764 -9.14 1.17 26.75
CA ALA A 764 -9.35 1.12 25.29
C ALA A 764 -9.82 -0.25 24.77
N VAL A 765 -9.36 -1.34 25.40
CA VAL A 765 -9.70 -2.73 25.03
C VAL A 765 -10.71 -3.39 26.00
N LEU A 766 -11.30 -2.62 26.92
CA LEU A 766 -12.26 -3.08 27.94
C LEU A 766 -11.71 -4.25 28.78
N GLY A 767 -10.50 -4.07 29.30
CA GLY A 767 -9.72 -4.95 30.18
C GLY A 767 -8.92 -6.04 29.45
N SER A 768 -7.95 -6.66 30.14
CA SER A 768 -7.10 -7.72 29.58
C SER A 768 -6.41 -8.50 30.70
N ASP A 769 -6.19 -9.81 30.51
CA ASP A 769 -5.43 -10.68 31.43
C ASP A 769 -3.95 -10.82 31.01
N ALA A 770 -3.50 -10.03 30.04
CA ALA A 770 -2.14 -10.10 29.54
C ALA A 770 -1.12 -9.73 30.64
N PRO A 771 -0.08 -10.57 30.91
CA PRO A 771 0.85 -10.34 32.02
C PRO A 771 1.55 -8.98 32.02
N GLN A 772 1.84 -8.44 30.83
CA GLN A 772 2.46 -7.14 30.66
C GLN A 772 1.57 -5.95 31.09
N LEU A 773 0.27 -6.17 31.27
CA LEU A 773 -0.70 -5.17 31.74
C LEU A 773 -1.02 -5.31 33.25
N GLN A 774 -0.27 -6.14 33.97
CA GLN A 774 -0.52 -6.44 35.38
C GLN A 774 -0.51 -5.18 36.27
N ALA A 775 0.44 -4.26 36.09
CA ALA A 775 0.49 -3.03 36.87
C ALA A 775 -0.72 -2.12 36.59
N GLY A 776 -1.21 -2.12 35.35
CA GLY A 776 -2.47 -1.48 34.98
C GLY A 776 -3.66 -2.10 35.71
N ASN A 777 -3.76 -3.43 35.74
CA ASN A 777 -4.83 -4.14 36.44
C ASN A 777 -4.80 -3.87 37.95
N GLU A 778 -3.61 -3.81 38.56
CA GLU A 778 -3.43 -3.46 39.97
C GLU A 778 -3.89 -2.03 40.26
N ALA A 779 -3.62 -1.07 39.38
CA ALA A 779 -4.10 0.30 39.53
C ALA A 779 -5.64 0.39 39.43
N LEU A 780 -6.25 -0.32 38.47
CA LEU A 780 -7.71 -0.39 38.36
C LEU A 780 -8.33 -1.08 39.58
N GLN A 781 -7.68 -2.10 40.13
CA GLN A 781 -8.11 -2.77 41.36
C GLN A 781 -8.05 -1.81 42.56
N GLU A 782 -6.93 -1.12 42.75
CA GLU A 782 -6.77 -0.11 43.81
C GLU A 782 -7.89 0.93 43.75
N LEU A 783 -8.22 1.41 42.55
CA LEU A 783 -9.31 2.36 42.35
C LEU A 783 -10.65 1.79 42.83
N THR A 784 -10.96 0.54 42.50
CA THR A 784 -12.21 -0.12 42.91
C THR A 784 -12.30 -0.44 44.39
N GLU A 785 -11.18 -0.68 45.07
CA GLU A 785 -11.14 -1.08 46.49
C GLU A 785 -11.01 0.09 47.45
N ARG A 786 -10.20 1.10 47.12
CA ARG A 786 -9.88 2.23 48.03
C ARG A 786 -10.68 3.48 47.74
N TYR A 787 -11.16 3.65 46.50
CA TYR A 787 -11.87 4.83 46.02
C TYR A 787 -13.25 4.46 45.44
N ASP A 788 -13.93 3.50 46.06
CA ASP A 788 -15.20 2.89 45.60
C ASP A 788 -16.35 3.89 45.37
N ARG A 789 -16.33 5.03 46.07
CA ARG A 789 -17.30 6.13 45.97
C ARG A 789 -16.92 7.22 44.97
N HIS A 790 -15.70 7.21 44.44
CA HIS A 790 -15.27 8.23 43.49
C HIS A 790 -15.94 7.99 42.12
N PRO A 791 -16.47 9.02 41.43
CA PRO A 791 -17.20 8.83 40.17
C PRO A 791 -16.37 8.15 39.07
N LEU A 792 -15.07 8.44 39.00
CA LEU A 792 -14.16 7.84 38.00
C LEU A 792 -13.93 6.34 38.19
N THR A 793 -14.27 5.80 39.35
CA THR A 793 -14.21 4.35 39.61
C THR A 793 -15.14 3.56 38.69
N ALA A 794 -16.18 4.19 38.13
CA ALA A 794 -17.05 3.57 37.14
C ALA A 794 -16.30 3.04 35.91
N TYR A 795 -15.20 3.68 35.48
CA TYR A 795 -14.42 3.25 34.31
C TYR A 795 -13.56 2.01 34.61
N ALA A 796 -12.93 1.96 35.79
CA ALA A 796 -12.22 0.75 36.23
C ALA A 796 -13.18 -0.42 36.40
N ARG A 797 -14.36 -0.19 36.97
CA ARG A 797 -15.43 -1.18 37.08
C ARG A 797 -15.91 -1.68 35.73
N LEU A 798 -16.07 -0.78 34.74
CA LEU A 798 -16.44 -1.15 33.38
C LEU A 798 -15.38 -2.07 32.77
N ALA A 799 -14.10 -1.69 32.80
CA ALA A 799 -13.02 -2.47 32.20
C ALA A 799 -12.87 -3.85 32.87
N ARG A 800 -12.84 -3.89 34.22
CA ARG A 800 -12.75 -5.15 34.99
C ARG A 800 -13.97 -6.03 34.78
N GLY A 801 -15.18 -5.46 34.85
CA GLY A 801 -16.43 -6.20 34.67
C GLY A 801 -16.63 -6.73 33.25
N ALA A 802 -16.22 -5.96 32.24
CA ALA A 802 -16.30 -6.37 30.83
C ALA A 802 -15.29 -7.46 30.47
N ASN A 803 -14.11 -7.48 31.10
CA ASN A 803 -13.12 -8.54 30.94
C ASN A 803 -13.56 -9.83 31.67
N ALA A 804 -14.05 -9.71 32.91
CA ALA A 804 -14.61 -10.83 33.67
C ALA A 804 -15.81 -11.49 32.95
N ALA A 805 -16.62 -10.70 32.23
CA ALA A 805 -17.81 -11.16 31.49
C ALA A 805 -17.51 -12.15 30.36
N ARG A 806 -16.29 -12.15 29.82
CA ARG A 806 -15.91 -12.95 28.65
C ARG A 806 -14.91 -14.03 29.04
N HIS A 807 -14.73 -15.02 28.17
CA HIS A 807 -13.52 -15.83 28.22
C HIS A 807 -12.30 -14.97 27.86
N PHE A 808 -11.11 -15.46 28.20
CA PHE A 808 -9.86 -14.86 27.76
C PHE A 808 -8.92 -15.95 27.27
N GLN A 809 -8.61 -15.92 25.99
CA GLN A 809 -7.72 -16.85 25.29
C GLN A 809 -6.29 -16.33 25.29
N ARG A 810 -5.34 -17.23 25.56
CA ARG A 810 -3.91 -17.00 25.41
C ARG A 810 -3.32 -18.14 24.60
N VAL A 811 -2.34 -17.84 23.77
CA VAL A 811 -1.54 -18.87 23.09
C VAL A 811 -0.20 -18.94 23.79
N ARG A 812 0.08 -20.07 24.43
CA ARG A 812 1.31 -20.28 25.18
C ARG A 812 1.93 -21.62 24.82
N HIS A 813 3.16 -21.60 24.31
CA HIS A 813 3.87 -22.80 23.83
C HIS A 813 3.05 -23.59 22.80
N ASN A 814 2.46 -22.90 21.81
CA ASN A 814 1.56 -23.49 20.81
C ASN A 814 0.40 -24.26 21.44
N ARG A 815 -0.21 -23.74 22.51
CA ARG A 815 -1.43 -24.27 23.12
C ARG A 815 -2.37 -23.13 23.49
N VAL A 816 -3.66 -23.32 23.24
CA VAL A 816 -4.68 -22.36 23.67
C VAL A 816 -5.01 -22.62 25.13
N GLU A 817 -4.79 -21.62 25.99
CA GLU A 817 -5.26 -21.60 27.37
C GLU A 817 -6.46 -20.66 27.46
N VAL A 818 -7.59 -21.14 28.00
CA VAL A 818 -8.84 -20.36 28.09
C VAL A 818 -9.23 -20.15 29.55
N ARG A 819 -9.23 -18.89 30.01
CA ARG A 819 -9.91 -18.50 31.25
C ARG A 819 -11.41 -18.43 30.98
N ARG A 820 -12.22 -19.14 31.78
CA ARG A 820 -13.69 -19.04 31.73
C ARG A 820 -14.18 -17.69 32.30
N PRO A 821 -15.33 -17.16 31.84
CA PRO A 821 -15.96 -15.99 32.44
C PRO A 821 -16.07 -16.10 33.97
N ASP A 822 -15.76 -15.02 34.68
CA ASP A 822 -16.08 -14.85 36.10
C ASP A 822 -17.37 -14.04 36.21
N VAL A 823 -18.50 -14.76 36.16
CA VAL A 823 -19.84 -14.18 36.21
C VAL A 823 -20.03 -13.35 37.47
N LYS A 824 -19.53 -13.81 38.61
CA LYS A 824 -19.72 -13.14 39.90
C LYS A 824 -19.03 -11.78 39.91
N GLU A 825 -17.76 -11.75 39.51
CA GLU A 825 -17.00 -10.51 39.41
C GLU A 825 -17.61 -9.59 38.36
N SER A 826 -17.98 -10.12 37.19
CA SER A 826 -18.60 -9.33 36.11
C SER A 826 -19.88 -8.64 36.56
N VAL A 827 -20.81 -9.39 37.17
CA VAL A 827 -22.06 -8.84 37.70
C VAL A 827 -21.79 -7.78 38.75
N ALA A 828 -20.86 -8.01 39.68
CA ALA A 828 -20.54 -7.07 40.74
C ALA A 828 -20.00 -5.74 40.17
N GLN A 829 -19.00 -5.81 39.31
CA GLN A 829 -18.36 -4.62 38.75
C GLN A 829 -19.29 -3.85 37.79
N LEU A 830 -19.96 -4.55 36.86
CA LEU A 830 -20.87 -3.90 35.90
C LEU A 830 -22.07 -3.26 36.59
N THR A 831 -22.69 -3.93 37.57
CA THR A 831 -23.82 -3.35 38.33
C THR A 831 -23.39 -2.06 39.03
N ALA A 832 -22.23 -2.07 39.69
CA ALA A 832 -21.71 -0.92 40.41
C ALA A 832 -21.29 0.23 39.46
N ALA A 833 -20.85 -0.06 38.23
CA ALA A 833 -20.61 0.96 37.21
C ALA A 833 -21.94 1.57 36.70
N ILE A 834 -22.95 0.73 36.46
CA ILE A 834 -24.27 1.14 35.96
C ILE A 834 -24.99 2.04 36.97
N GLU A 835 -25.00 1.69 38.25
CA GLU A 835 -25.71 2.46 39.28
C GLU A 835 -25.18 3.90 39.40
N VAL A 836 -23.85 4.07 39.42
CA VAL A 836 -23.23 5.42 39.42
C VAL A 836 -23.62 6.20 38.16
N SER A 837 -23.71 5.51 37.03
CA SER A 837 -23.94 6.11 35.70
C SER A 837 -25.41 6.45 35.39
N ARG A 838 -26.36 6.04 36.25
CA ARG A 838 -27.78 6.42 36.09
C ARG A 838 -27.99 7.93 36.29
N GLY A 839 -27.17 8.57 37.11
CA GLY A 839 -27.15 10.03 37.31
C GLY A 839 -26.42 10.78 36.19
N ASP A 840 -25.87 11.96 36.51
CA ASP A 840 -25.08 12.79 35.58
C ASP A 840 -23.57 12.51 35.63
N GLU A 841 -23.16 11.56 36.47
CA GLU A 841 -21.77 11.15 36.69
C GLU A 841 -21.50 9.77 36.07
N GLY A 842 -20.23 9.37 35.96
CA GLY A 842 -19.85 8.04 35.46
C GLY A 842 -19.83 7.93 33.93
N LEU A 843 -20.31 6.80 33.41
CA LEU A 843 -20.25 6.44 31.99
C LEU A 843 -21.19 7.32 31.14
N ASP A 844 -20.77 7.65 29.90
CA ASP A 844 -21.66 8.32 28.95
C ASP A 844 -22.85 7.40 28.56
N ASN A 845 -23.92 7.99 28.02
CA ASN A 845 -25.17 7.29 27.74
C ASN A 845 -25.02 6.08 26.79
N LEU A 846 -24.14 6.17 25.79
CA LEU A 846 -23.92 5.08 24.84
C LEU A 846 -23.10 3.95 25.49
N THR A 847 -22.07 4.30 26.26
CA THR A 847 -21.29 3.33 27.04
C THR A 847 -22.13 2.66 28.14
N LEU A 848 -23.00 3.42 28.80
CA LEU A 848 -23.97 2.90 29.78
C LEU A 848 -24.93 1.89 29.12
N ASN A 849 -25.48 2.21 27.94
CA ASN A 849 -26.33 1.29 27.19
C ASN A 849 -25.60 -0.02 26.90
N ALA A 850 -24.37 0.06 26.40
CA ALA A 850 -23.54 -1.10 26.11
C ALA A 850 -23.24 -1.94 27.38
N ALA A 851 -22.94 -1.28 28.51
CA ALA A 851 -22.70 -1.94 29.80
C ALA A 851 -23.95 -2.69 30.31
N MET A 852 -25.14 -2.08 30.20
CA MET A 852 -26.41 -2.73 30.60
C MET A 852 -26.73 -3.93 29.71
N ARG A 853 -26.56 -3.83 28.39
CA ARG A 853 -26.73 -4.96 27.48
C ARG A 853 -25.75 -6.09 27.76
N ARG A 854 -24.50 -5.76 28.07
CA ARG A 854 -23.48 -6.75 28.48
C ARG A 854 -23.88 -7.45 29.77
N LEU A 855 -24.31 -6.71 30.80
CA LEU A 855 -24.78 -7.29 32.05
C LEU A 855 -25.98 -8.23 31.84
N ALA A 856 -26.90 -7.87 30.94
CA ALA A 856 -28.02 -8.75 30.59
C ALA A 856 -27.56 -10.08 29.98
N ARG A 857 -26.58 -10.06 29.05
CA ARG A 857 -26.00 -11.29 28.49
C ARG A 857 -25.32 -12.14 29.55
N VAL A 858 -24.52 -11.53 30.43
CA VAL A 858 -23.86 -12.23 31.53
C VAL A 858 -24.88 -12.93 32.44
N HIS A 859 -26.00 -12.28 32.76
CA HIS A 859 -27.08 -12.93 33.52
C HIS A 859 -27.74 -14.08 32.76
N ALA A 860 -27.92 -13.95 31.44
CA ALA A 860 -28.50 -15.01 30.62
C ALA A 860 -27.58 -16.23 30.50
N GLU A 861 -26.28 -16.01 30.31
CA GLU A 861 -25.26 -17.06 30.27
C GLU A 861 -25.13 -17.80 31.61
N ASP A 862 -25.39 -17.13 32.73
CA ASP A 862 -25.54 -17.72 34.07
C ASP A 862 -26.88 -18.46 34.28
N GLY A 863 -27.73 -18.55 33.24
CA GLY A 863 -29.05 -19.18 33.29
C GLY A 863 -30.14 -18.33 33.95
N ASN A 864 -29.88 -17.06 34.26
CA ASN A 864 -30.79 -16.16 34.96
C ASN A 864 -31.48 -15.17 34.01
N LEU A 865 -32.33 -15.70 33.12
CA LEU A 865 -33.10 -14.91 32.15
C LEU A 865 -34.00 -13.85 32.80
N HIS A 866 -34.51 -14.11 34.01
CA HIS A 866 -35.32 -13.13 34.73
C HIS A 866 -34.50 -11.87 35.09
N ARG A 867 -33.26 -12.03 35.57
CA ARG A 867 -32.37 -10.88 35.83
C ARG A 867 -31.94 -10.20 34.55
N ALA A 868 -31.67 -10.96 33.48
CA ALA A 868 -31.36 -10.39 32.18
C ALA A 868 -32.50 -9.47 31.67
N GLU A 869 -33.74 -9.93 31.75
CA GLU A 869 -34.93 -9.15 31.36
C GLU A 869 -35.13 -7.92 32.24
N ALA A 870 -34.89 -8.03 33.56
CA ALA A 870 -34.95 -6.89 34.47
C ALA A 870 -33.92 -5.81 34.11
N VAL A 871 -32.71 -6.19 33.70
CA VAL A 871 -31.68 -5.24 33.23
C VAL A 871 -32.11 -4.55 31.93
N LEU A 872 -32.65 -5.29 30.96
CA LEU A 872 -33.11 -4.73 29.68
C LEU A 872 -34.31 -3.79 29.84
N THR A 873 -35.25 -4.13 30.71
CA THR A 873 -36.37 -3.25 31.06
C THR A 873 -35.87 -1.99 31.77
N GLY A 874 -35.01 -2.16 32.77
CA GLY A 874 -34.39 -1.04 33.49
C GLY A 874 -33.55 -0.14 32.58
N MET A 875 -32.94 -0.69 31.52
CA MET A 875 -32.23 0.08 30.50
C MET A 875 -33.17 1.04 29.77
N VAL A 876 -34.29 0.53 29.25
CA VAL A 876 -35.29 1.36 28.54
C VAL A 876 -35.83 2.47 29.46
N ASP A 877 -36.14 2.14 30.70
CA ASP A 877 -36.65 3.13 31.68
C ASP A 877 -35.59 4.17 32.06
N THR A 878 -34.33 3.77 32.22
CA THR A 878 -33.22 4.69 32.52
C THR A 878 -33.10 5.77 31.44
N PHE A 879 -33.09 5.40 30.16
CA PHE A 879 -32.97 6.36 29.07
C PHE A 879 -34.24 7.18 28.83
N ARG A 880 -35.42 6.64 29.15
CA ARG A 880 -36.67 7.41 29.17
C ARG A 880 -36.60 8.51 30.23
N THR A 881 -36.13 8.20 31.43
CA THR A 881 -35.95 9.17 32.53
C THR A 881 -34.89 10.22 32.22
N LYS A 882 -33.79 9.84 31.55
CA LYS A 882 -32.77 10.78 31.06
C LYS A 882 -33.25 11.69 29.92
N GLY A 883 -34.48 11.52 29.44
CA GLY A 883 -35.12 12.45 28.50
C GLY A 883 -34.51 12.43 27.09
N VAL A 884 -33.92 11.32 26.64
CA VAL A 884 -33.35 11.23 25.28
C VAL A 884 -34.44 11.38 24.20
N PRO A 885 -34.13 11.88 22.99
CA PRO A 885 -35.12 12.11 21.94
C PRO A 885 -35.94 10.86 21.57
N ARG A 886 -37.19 11.04 21.11
CA ARG A 886 -38.10 9.91 20.79
C ARG A 886 -37.49 8.88 19.83
N GLN A 887 -36.76 9.30 18.80
CA GLN A 887 -36.10 8.35 17.90
C GLN A 887 -35.00 7.52 18.59
N VAL A 888 -34.29 8.13 19.55
CA VAL A 888 -33.26 7.43 20.34
C VAL A 888 -33.93 6.44 21.30
N GLN A 889 -35.05 6.80 21.92
CA GLN A 889 -35.84 5.87 22.74
C GLN A 889 -36.30 4.65 21.93
N ARG A 890 -36.78 4.85 20.70
CA ARG A 890 -37.16 3.76 19.80
C ARG A 890 -35.96 2.85 19.48
N ARG A 891 -34.79 3.42 19.18
CA ARG A 891 -33.57 2.65 18.92
C ARG A 891 -33.12 1.85 20.14
N ILE A 892 -33.20 2.44 21.34
CA ILE A 892 -32.85 1.74 22.59
C ILE A 892 -33.81 0.57 22.84
N GLN A 893 -35.10 0.76 22.58
CA GLN A 893 -36.09 -0.33 22.63
C GLN A 893 -35.73 -1.44 21.64
N GLN A 894 -35.44 -1.10 20.37
CA GLN A 894 -35.00 -2.08 19.36
C GLN A 894 -33.74 -2.83 19.80
N GLN A 895 -32.74 -2.15 20.38
CA GLN A 895 -31.53 -2.79 20.90
C GLN A 895 -31.83 -3.72 22.08
N ALA A 896 -32.77 -3.35 22.95
CA ALA A 896 -33.24 -4.21 24.02
C ALA A 896 -33.90 -5.46 23.44
N ASP A 897 -34.83 -5.30 22.50
CA ASP A 897 -35.55 -6.40 21.84
C ASP A 897 -34.62 -7.33 21.06
N GLN A 898 -33.64 -6.77 20.35
CA GLN A 898 -32.59 -7.55 19.69
C GLN A 898 -31.79 -8.36 20.72
N THR A 899 -31.40 -7.73 21.84
CA THR A 899 -30.66 -8.44 22.89
C THR A 899 -31.53 -9.53 23.52
N ARG A 900 -32.84 -9.30 23.71
CA ARG A 900 -33.80 -10.33 24.17
C ARG A 900 -33.82 -11.53 23.23
N ALA A 901 -33.90 -11.28 21.92
CA ALA A 901 -33.90 -12.35 20.93
C ALA A 901 -32.58 -13.15 20.94
N GLU A 902 -31.45 -12.48 21.17
CA GLU A 902 -30.13 -13.12 21.20
C GLU A 902 -29.87 -13.96 22.47
N ILE A 903 -30.49 -13.63 23.61
CA ILE A 903 -30.29 -14.35 24.89
C ILE A 903 -31.31 -15.48 25.12
N GLN A 904 -32.35 -15.58 24.30
CA GLN A 904 -33.29 -16.70 24.38
C GLN A 904 -32.71 -17.93 23.69
N PRO A 905 -32.83 -19.14 24.26
CA PRO A 905 -32.37 -20.35 23.59
C PRO A 905 -33.16 -20.54 22.29
N THR A 906 -32.45 -20.65 21.17
CA THR A 906 -33.03 -21.19 19.93
C THR A 906 -33.44 -22.63 20.21
N GLY A 907 -34.75 -22.88 20.19
CA GLY A 907 -35.34 -24.20 20.45
C GLY A 907 -35.02 -25.23 19.38
#